data_AF-B7FQL7-F1
#
_entry.id   AF-B7FQL7-F1
#
_cell.length_a   1.000
_cell.length_b   1.000
_cell.length_c   1.000
_cell.angle_alpha   90.00
_cell.angle_beta   90.00
_cell.angle_gamma   90.00
#
_symmetry.space_group_name_H-M   'P 1'
#
loop_
_entity.id
_entity.type
_entity.pdbx_description
1 polymer ?
#
loop_
_entity_poly.entity_id
_entity_poly.type
_entity_poly.pdbx_seq_one_letter_code
_entity_poly.pdbx_strand_id
1 'polypeptide(L)'
;MAAIIGNSLLVPRRLVLIAMAVSVLLFVLRPVSSFSFRPVGRSYAAAITQSNGLRRSTRGHAVGVSISRRDPDAMPSRLFSSSTDSNKETKASVEEQIKVKGDEIRALKESGADKSTVAPLIDELLALKAKLDPSILEPPKKAPKAQTQPKKQQNQSGKRENDDSDFITAREVDYSKWYNDIVRVTGLAETSPVRGCMVIKPWGMSLWDRVRTELDAKIQAHGAENAYFPLLIPQSFLSKEAEHVDGFAKECAVVTHHRLTTNPDGSGLMVDPEAALEDPLIVRPTSETMIWYMFRKWIVSHRDLPLKINQWANVMRWEMRTRPFLRTSEFLWQEGHTAHATRDGAIADAQAMLDNYATLCEDLLAMPVVRGVKSPSERFAGAEDTYTIEALMQNGWALQSGTSHFLGQSFGKAFNVTFQDENGTQQDVWGTSWGASTRLIGALIMTHSDDAGLVLPPKVAPAQVIIVPIPPKKDDAETKQAMDIAMNQLTASLKAEGLRFKVDDRDFVRSGAKFFEWERKGVPLRIEIGPRDVRNNVCVFKYRAGENADEKQTIPLSEAAASATAGLKSMQQDLLEAAKARLTNGITTDTTYEEMRTFLEADEASEYSGKGLFLVPWKCDAENENKIKEECKATIRCYPLDANKQGLHQGKKCFYSGHDATHMALFGRAF
;
A
#
# COMPACT_ATOMS: atom_id res chain seq x y z
N MET A 1 -67.74 26.65 36.71
CA MET A 1 -68.60 27.37 35.73
C MET A 1 -68.16 26.91 34.34
N ALA A 2 -68.71 25.79 33.87
CA ALA A 2 -69.85 25.69 32.93
C ALA A 2 -69.36 25.88 31.47
N ALA A 3 -69.05 24.79 30.74
CA ALA A 3 -69.96 23.88 29.99
C ALA A 3 -70.27 24.43 28.58
N ILE A 4 -70.05 23.67 27.50
CA ILE A 4 -71.02 22.79 26.77
C ILE A 4 -70.17 21.83 25.88
N ILE A 5 -70.12 20.50 26.08
CA ILE A 5 -71.01 19.39 25.60
C ILE A 5 -71.03 19.29 24.05
N GLY A 6 -70.84 18.17 23.34
CA GLY A 6 -70.68 16.74 23.67
C GLY A 6 -71.15 15.85 22.49
N ASN A 7 -70.63 14.61 22.43
CA ASN A 7 -71.19 13.39 21.80
C ASN A 7 -71.44 13.32 20.28
N SER A 8 -71.54 12.16 19.61
CA SER A 8 -71.03 10.78 19.74
C SER A 8 -71.74 9.92 18.67
N LEU A 9 -71.01 8.93 18.14
CA LEU A 9 -71.43 7.56 17.78
C LEU A 9 -72.45 7.30 16.66
N LEU A 10 -72.05 6.42 15.71
CA LEU A 10 -72.78 5.18 15.38
C LEU A 10 -71.85 4.12 14.74
N VAL A 11 -71.97 2.90 15.26
CA VAL A 11 -71.30 1.60 15.01
C VAL A 11 -72.45 0.57 14.93
N PRO A 12 -72.45 -0.55 14.16
CA PRO A 12 -71.97 -1.89 14.63
C PRO A 12 -71.43 -2.86 13.55
N ARG A 13 -70.32 -3.59 13.76
CA ARG A 13 -70.11 -4.89 14.48
C ARG A 13 -70.77 -6.15 13.86
N ARG A 14 -69.96 -7.22 13.69
CA ARG A 14 -70.14 -8.61 14.21
C ARG A 14 -68.81 -9.41 14.05
N LEU A 15 -68.10 -9.76 15.15
CA LEU A 15 -68.06 -11.06 15.88
C LEU A 15 -67.35 -12.19 15.05
N VAL A 16 -66.31 -12.95 15.46
CA VAL A 16 -66.05 -13.69 16.73
C VAL A 16 -64.69 -14.47 16.72
N LEU A 17 -63.98 -14.44 17.87
CA LEU A 17 -63.14 -15.44 18.62
C LEU A 17 -61.81 -16.11 18.14
N ILE A 18 -60.80 -16.03 19.05
CA ILE A 18 -59.86 -17.06 19.64
C ILE A 18 -58.80 -17.70 18.70
N ALA A 19 -57.47 -17.54 18.85
CA ALA A 19 -56.46 -17.80 19.90
C ALA A 19 -55.85 -19.24 19.95
N MET A 20 -54.51 -19.29 19.84
CA MET A 20 -53.51 -20.26 20.37
C MET A 20 -53.36 -21.72 19.84
N ALA A 21 -52.14 -21.99 19.33
CA ALA A 21 -51.15 -23.00 19.75
C ALA A 21 -51.37 -24.53 19.57
N VAL A 22 -50.40 -25.12 18.83
CA VAL A 22 -49.57 -26.33 19.14
C VAL A 22 -50.16 -27.76 18.98
N SER A 23 -49.29 -28.63 18.42
CA SER A 23 -49.25 -30.11 18.36
C SER A 23 -49.70 -30.75 17.03
N VAL A 24 -48.81 -31.31 16.20
CA VAL A 24 -48.03 -32.57 16.37
C VAL A 24 -48.94 -33.81 16.38
N LEU A 25 -48.88 -34.67 15.34
CA LEU A 25 -48.28 -36.02 15.40
C LEU A 25 -48.80 -37.01 14.30
N LEU A 26 -47.83 -37.58 13.57
CA LEU A 26 -47.69 -38.96 13.00
C LEU A 26 -48.82 -39.67 12.21
N PHE A 27 -48.46 -40.12 11.00
CA PHE A 27 -48.50 -41.54 10.56
C PHE A 27 -47.45 -41.70 9.42
N VAL A 28 -46.24 -42.21 9.67
CA VAL A 28 -45.80 -43.62 9.76
C VAL A 28 -45.47 -44.26 8.40
N LEU A 29 -44.16 -44.31 8.14
CA LEU A 29 -43.33 -45.46 7.76
C LEU A 29 -43.67 -46.35 6.53
N ARG A 30 -42.61 -46.52 5.71
CA ARG A 30 -42.02 -47.75 5.14
C ARG A 30 -41.90 -47.86 3.60
N PRO A 31 -40.90 -48.64 3.11
CA PRO A 31 -40.00 -48.28 1.99
C PRO A 31 -39.98 -49.34 0.86
N VAL A 32 -39.44 -49.01 -0.32
CA VAL A 32 -38.93 -49.96 -1.35
C VAL A 32 -37.98 -49.16 -2.26
N SER A 33 -36.66 -49.20 -2.06
CA SER A 33 -35.64 -50.08 -2.66
C SER A 33 -35.47 -50.00 -4.19
N SER A 34 -34.18 -49.86 -4.55
CA SER A 34 -33.50 -50.32 -5.77
C SER A 34 -33.94 -49.76 -7.13
N PHE A 35 -33.14 -48.84 -7.68
CA PHE A 35 -32.71 -48.95 -9.06
C PHE A 35 -31.25 -48.50 -9.21
N SER A 36 -30.39 -49.50 -9.41
CA SER A 36 -29.07 -49.36 -10.00
C SER A 36 -29.25 -49.23 -11.52
N PHE A 37 -28.43 -48.39 -12.17
CA PHE A 37 -28.07 -48.62 -13.56
C PHE A 37 -26.56 -48.48 -13.71
N ARG A 38 -26.00 -49.62 -14.16
CA ARG A 38 -24.59 -49.89 -14.40
C ARG A 38 -24.06 -49.14 -15.63
N PRO A 39 -22.73 -49.00 -15.72
CA PRO A 39 -22.05 -48.49 -16.90
C PRO A 39 -22.13 -49.53 -18.03
N VAL A 40 -22.35 -49.06 -19.26
CA VAL A 40 -22.17 -49.88 -20.46
C VAL A 40 -20.85 -49.47 -21.10
N GLY A 41 -19.87 -50.37 -21.00
CA GLY A 41 -18.78 -50.48 -21.96
C GLY A 41 -19.01 -51.70 -22.85
N ARG A 42 -18.57 -51.62 -24.10
CA ARG A 42 -18.09 -52.71 -24.98
C ARG A 42 -17.20 -52.05 -26.03
N SER A 43 -15.87 -52.23 -26.02
CA SER A 43 -15.07 -53.41 -26.40
C SER A 43 -14.80 -53.47 -27.91
N TYR A 44 -13.53 -53.40 -28.31
CA TYR A 44 -12.77 -54.35 -29.16
C TYR A 44 -11.27 -54.00 -29.01
N ALA A 45 -10.48 -54.83 -28.30
CA ALA A 45 -9.53 -55.84 -28.83
C ALA A 45 -8.26 -55.20 -29.46
N ALA A 46 -7.11 -55.22 -28.78
CA ALA A 46 -6.16 -56.32 -28.60
C ALA A 46 -5.11 -56.43 -29.72
N ALA A 47 -3.85 -56.14 -29.37
CA ALA A 47 -2.68 -56.85 -29.88
C ALA A 47 -1.58 -56.81 -28.82
N ILE A 48 -1.32 -57.98 -28.25
CA ILE A 48 -0.19 -58.32 -27.39
C ILE A 48 0.93 -58.83 -28.31
N THR A 49 2.17 -58.41 -28.09
CA THR A 49 3.31 -59.34 -28.13
C THR A 49 4.37 -58.93 -27.11
N GLN A 50 4.57 -59.83 -26.15
CA GLN A 50 5.71 -59.92 -25.24
C GLN A 50 6.98 -60.28 -26.03
N SER A 51 8.16 -59.89 -25.51
CA SER A 51 9.08 -60.87 -24.90
C SER A 51 10.41 -60.24 -24.45
N ASN A 52 10.65 -60.32 -23.13
CA ASN A 52 11.82 -60.87 -22.43
C ASN A 52 13.26 -60.45 -22.77
N GLY A 53 14.02 -60.22 -21.67
CA GLY A 53 15.42 -60.66 -21.56
C GLY A 53 16.34 -59.68 -20.82
N LEU A 54 16.24 -59.57 -19.49
CA LEU A 54 17.18 -60.15 -18.51
C LEU A 54 18.62 -59.55 -18.41
N ARG A 55 18.88 -59.03 -17.19
CA ARG A 55 20.03 -59.27 -16.30
C ARG A 55 21.34 -58.44 -16.40
N ARG A 56 21.56 -57.75 -15.26
CA ARG A 56 22.71 -57.78 -14.31
C ARG A 56 24.06 -57.17 -14.69
N SER A 57 24.46 -56.23 -13.80
CA SER A 57 25.77 -56.02 -13.11
C SER A 57 27.05 -55.93 -13.97
N THR A 58 28.03 -55.06 -13.71
CA THR A 58 28.80 -54.87 -12.46
C THR A 58 29.68 -53.60 -12.53
N ARG A 59 30.13 -53.16 -11.35
CA ARG A 59 31.17 -52.15 -11.07
C ARG A 59 32.57 -52.46 -11.66
N GLY A 60 33.41 -51.42 -11.76
CA GLY A 60 34.90 -51.48 -11.70
C GLY A 60 35.58 -50.51 -12.69
N HIS A 61 35.94 -49.28 -12.31
CA HIS A 61 37.26 -48.82 -11.82
C HIS A 61 38.52 -49.12 -12.68
N ALA A 62 39.03 -48.04 -13.30
CA ALA A 62 40.39 -47.47 -13.19
C ALA A 62 41.56 -47.85 -14.16
N VAL A 63 42.31 -46.78 -14.53
CA VAL A 63 43.73 -46.65 -14.98
C VAL A 63 44.06 -47.09 -16.43
N GLY A 64 44.85 -46.42 -17.29
CA GLY A 64 45.61 -45.16 -17.28
C GLY A 64 46.55 -45.01 -18.51
N VAL A 65 47.15 -43.82 -18.68
CA VAL A 65 48.51 -43.48 -19.19
C VAL A 65 48.91 -43.59 -20.69
N SER A 66 49.07 -42.40 -21.31
CA SER A 66 50.16 -41.75 -22.13
C SER A 66 50.90 -42.38 -23.36
N ILE A 67 51.58 -41.46 -24.11
CA ILE A 67 52.66 -41.57 -25.17
C ILE A 67 52.15 -41.37 -26.64
N SER A 68 52.76 -40.66 -27.61
CA SER A 68 53.82 -39.63 -27.75
C SER A 68 53.88 -39.11 -29.23
N ARG A 69 54.74 -38.10 -29.47
CA ARG A 69 55.03 -37.26 -30.65
C ARG A 69 55.51 -37.94 -31.95
N ARG A 70 55.42 -37.22 -33.09
CA ARG A 70 56.51 -36.97 -34.09
C ARG A 70 56.19 -35.81 -35.07
N ASP A 71 57.22 -35.00 -35.30
CA ASP A 71 57.50 -33.88 -36.25
C ASP A 71 58.15 -34.42 -37.57
N PRO A 72 58.72 -33.66 -38.57
CA PRO A 72 58.62 -32.25 -39.02
C PRO A 72 58.72 -32.00 -40.59
N ASP A 73 58.78 -30.70 -40.98
CA ASP A 73 59.55 -30.03 -42.07
C ASP A 73 59.05 -29.85 -43.54
N ALA A 74 58.87 -28.57 -43.93
CA ALA A 74 59.55 -27.89 -45.06
C ALA A 74 59.39 -26.33 -45.02
N MET A 75 60.51 -25.63 -45.23
CA MET A 75 60.88 -24.18 -45.10
C MET A 75 60.78 -23.38 -46.46
N PRO A 76 61.30 -22.13 -46.68
CA PRO A 76 61.44 -20.89 -45.87
C PRO A 76 61.29 -19.50 -46.63
N SER A 77 61.33 -18.39 -45.87
CA SER A 77 62.21 -17.19 -46.03
C SER A 77 61.67 -15.78 -46.43
N ARG A 78 62.15 -14.78 -45.64
CA ARG A 78 62.40 -13.32 -45.87
C ARG A 78 61.19 -12.36 -45.81
N LEU A 79 61.18 -11.20 -45.14
CA LEU A 79 62.19 -10.26 -44.62
C LEU A 79 61.61 -9.47 -43.41
N PHE A 80 62.44 -9.20 -42.40
CA PHE A 80 62.22 -8.17 -41.39
C PHE A 80 62.73 -6.82 -41.92
N SER A 81 61.93 -5.75 -41.80
CA SER A 81 62.43 -4.36 -41.76
C SER A 81 61.98 -3.68 -40.47
N SER A 82 62.93 -3.05 -39.82
CA SER A 82 62.84 -2.25 -38.59
C SER A 82 61.75 -1.17 -38.60
N SER A 83 60.88 -1.17 -37.59
CA SER A 83 60.00 -0.03 -37.26
C SER A 83 59.79 0.16 -35.75
N THR A 84 60.65 -0.42 -34.90
CA THR A 84 60.51 -0.35 -33.44
C THR A 84 61.19 0.86 -32.78
N ASP A 85 62.03 1.62 -33.49
CA ASP A 85 62.69 2.81 -32.90
C ASP A 85 61.95 4.13 -33.17
N SER A 86 61.26 4.29 -34.30
CA SER A 86 60.50 5.52 -34.58
C SER A 86 59.29 5.71 -33.63
N ASN A 87 58.71 4.62 -33.12
CA ASN A 87 57.53 4.68 -32.27
C ASN A 87 57.83 5.03 -30.80
N LYS A 88 59.07 4.83 -30.33
CA LYS A 88 59.49 5.17 -28.96
C LYS A 88 59.87 6.64 -28.81
N GLU A 89 60.59 7.20 -29.79
CA GLU A 89 60.92 8.64 -29.80
C GLU A 89 59.67 9.52 -29.92
N THR A 90 58.68 9.08 -30.70
CA THR A 90 57.42 9.80 -30.88
C THR A 90 56.57 9.83 -29.59
N LYS A 91 56.58 8.73 -28.81
CA LYS A 91 55.81 8.64 -27.56
C LYS A 91 56.39 9.52 -26.44
N ALA A 92 57.71 9.49 -26.26
CA ALA A 92 58.40 10.31 -25.26
C ALA A 92 58.28 11.82 -25.58
N SER A 93 58.30 12.19 -26.87
CA SER A 93 58.11 13.58 -27.31
C SER A 93 56.72 14.13 -26.97
N VAL A 94 55.67 13.30 -27.13
CA VAL A 94 54.28 13.70 -26.80
C VAL A 94 54.06 13.77 -25.28
N GLU A 95 54.68 12.89 -24.50
CA GLU A 95 54.61 12.94 -23.02
C GLU A 95 55.24 14.24 -22.45
N GLU A 96 56.35 14.70 -23.03
CA GLU A 96 56.99 15.96 -22.61
C GLU A 96 56.13 17.18 -23.00
N GLN A 97 55.50 17.17 -24.18
CA GLN A 97 54.57 18.23 -24.60
C GLN A 97 53.34 18.33 -23.68
N ILE A 98 52.81 17.19 -23.23
CA ILE A 98 51.70 17.14 -22.25
C ILE A 98 52.12 17.76 -20.93
N LYS A 99 53.35 17.50 -20.48
CA LYS A 99 53.88 18.04 -19.23
C LYS A 99 54.05 19.56 -19.31
N VAL A 100 54.70 20.07 -20.36
CA VAL A 100 54.91 21.51 -20.59
C VAL A 100 53.57 22.25 -20.65
N LYS A 101 52.60 21.71 -21.40
CA LYS A 101 51.27 22.34 -21.54
C LYS A 101 50.45 22.27 -20.25
N GLY A 102 50.60 21.18 -19.48
CA GLY A 102 49.99 21.05 -18.15
C GLY A 102 50.54 22.07 -17.13
N ASP A 103 51.83 22.37 -17.18
CA ASP A 103 52.47 23.35 -16.31
C ASP A 103 52.13 24.80 -16.72
N GLU A 104 51.99 25.09 -18.02
CA GLU A 104 51.50 26.38 -18.54
C GLU A 104 50.07 26.69 -18.04
N ILE A 105 49.17 25.70 -18.10
CA ILE A 105 47.79 25.83 -17.60
C ILE A 105 47.77 26.02 -16.08
N ARG A 106 48.66 25.36 -15.34
CA ARG A 106 48.74 25.52 -13.88
C ARG A 106 49.21 26.92 -13.51
N ALA A 107 50.25 27.44 -14.18
CA ALA A 107 50.74 28.79 -13.98
C ALA A 107 49.69 29.87 -14.30
N LEU A 108 48.90 29.70 -15.37
CA LEU A 108 47.81 30.61 -15.73
C LEU A 108 46.63 30.58 -14.75
N LYS A 109 46.32 29.40 -14.17
CA LYS A 109 45.29 29.29 -13.13
C LYS A 109 45.75 29.90 -11.80
N GLU A 110 47.02 29.76 -11.46
CA GLU A 110 47.62 30.36 -10.25
C GLU A 110 47.73 31.89 -10.35
N SER A 111 47.90 32.44 -11.56
CA SER A 111 47.86 33.90 -11.79
C SER A 111 46.45 34.48 -11.91
N GLY A 112 45.40 33.67 -11.74
CA GLY A 112 44.01 34.11 -11.74
C GLY A 112 43.43 34.39 -13.13
N ALA A 113 43.97 33.80 -14.19
CA ALA A 113 43.48 34.01 -15.55
C ALA A 113 42.03 33.51 -15.73
N ASP A 114 41.28 34.25 -16.55
CA ASP A 114 39.91 33.96 -16.96
C ASP A 114 39.79 32.56 -17.60
N LYS A 115 38.68 31.87 -17.29
CA LYS A 115 38.27 30.60 -17.89
C LYS A 115 38.32 30.61 -19.42
N SER A 116 37.99 31.71 -20.08
CA SER A 116 38.01 31.84 -21.54
C SER A 116 39.43 31.74 -22.12
N THR A 117 40.44 32.21 -21.38
CA THR A 117 41.86 32.12 -21.74
C THR A 117 42.43 30.72 -21.51
N VAL A 118 41.93 30.03 -20.49
CA VAL A 118 42.46 28.71 -20.07
C VAL A 118 41.77 27.55 -20.80
N ALA A 119 40.51 27.70 -21.22
CA ALA A 119 39.74 26.69 -21.93
C ALA A 119 40.43 26.14 -23.20
N PRO A 120 40.90 26.95 -24.16
CA PRO A 120 41.53 26.42 -25.37
C PRO A 120 42.82 25.64 -25.10
N LEU A 121 43.59 26.03 -24.08
CA LEU A 121 44.80 25.31 -23.67
C LEU A 121 44.47 23.94 -23.05
N ILE A 122 43.36 23.83 -22.31
CA ILE A 122 42.87 22.55 -21.77
C ILE A 122 42.46 21.61 -22.90
N ASP A 123 41.80 22.14 -23.94
CA ASP A 123 41.38 21.33 -25.09
C ASP A 123 42.59 20.83 -25.90
N GLU A 124 43.62 21.66 -26.07
CA GLU A 124 44.91 21.24 -26.66
C GLU A 124 45.61 20.16 -25.83
N LEU A 125 45.60 20.29 -24.49
CA LEU A 125 46.17 19.28 -23.59
C LEU A 125 45.40 17.95 -23.68
N LEU A 126 44.08 17.97 -23.80
CA LEU A 126 43.25 16.79 -23.98
C LEU A 126 43.51 16.13 -25.34
N ALA A 127 43.68 16.92 -26.40
CA ALA A 127 44.04 16.41 -27.72
C ALA A 127 45.44 15.77 -27.74
N LEU A 128 46.41 16.33 -27.01
CA LEU A 128 47.74 15.73 -26.86
C LEU A 128 47.68 14.40 -26.08
N LYS A 129 46.89 14.35 -25.01
CA LYS A 129 46.68 13.10 -24.23
C LYS A 129 45.96 12.03 -25.04
N ALA A 130 45.00 12.41 -25.88
CA ALA A 130 44.28 11.48 -26.75
C ALA A 130 45.19 10.79 -27.79
N LYS A 131 46.32 11.40 -28.17
CA LYS A 131 47.33 10.77 -29.03
C LYS A 131 48.07 9.60 -28.34
N LEU A 132 48.09 9.57 -27.01
CA LEU A 132 48.68 8.50 -26.20
C LEU A 132 47.67 7.44 -25.78
N ASP A 133 46.44 7.85 -25.51
CA ASP A 133 45.32 6.97 -25.18
C ASP A 133 44.01 7.52 -25.81
N PRO A 134 43.53 6.90 -26.90
CA PRO A 134 42.34 7.37 -27.62
C PRO A 134 41.05 7.36 -26.80
N SER A 135 41.01 6.62 -25.68
CA SER A 135 39.81 6.52 -24.82
C SER A 135 39.50 7.81 -24.03
N ILE A 136 40.42 8.79 -24.03
CA ILE A 136 40.31 10.07 -23.30
C ILE A 136 39.26 11.02 -23.91
N LEU A 137 38.87 10.83 -25.18
CA LEU A 137 37.85 11.65 -25.86
C LEU A 137 36.42 11.13 -25.69
N GLU A 138 36.21 9.97 -25.06
CA GLU A 138 34.86 9.47 -24.79
C GLU A 138 34.23 10.22 -23.60
N PRO A 139 32.97 10.70 -23.71
CA PRO A 139 32.32 11.38 -22.61
C PRO A 139 32.10 10.40 -21.44
N PRO A 140 32.32 10.84 -20.19
CA PRO A 140 32.37 9.93 -19.05
C PRO A 140 30.99 9.31 -18.77
N LYS A 141 30.95 7.97 -18.69
CA LYS A 141 29.85 7.24 -18.04
C LYS A 141 29.74 7.71 -16.59
N LYS A 142 28.64 8.40 -16.25
CA LYS A 142 28.37 8.87 -14.89
C LYS A 142 28.14 7.69 -13.94
N ALA A 143 29.13 7.45 -13.07
CA ALA A 143 28.96 6.75 -11.81
C ALA A 143 28.53 7.76 -10.69
N PRO A 144 27.79 7.33 -9.65
CA PRO A 144 27.29 8.22 -8.59
C PRO A 144 28.41 8.79 -7.72
N LYS A 145 28.29 10.06 -7.33
CA LYS A 145 29.21 10.75 -6.41
C LYS A 145 29.06 10.22 -4.99
N ALA A 146 30.17 9.78 -4.40
CA ALA A 146 30.32 9.59 -2.96
C ALA A 146 30.61 10.94 -2.28
N GLN A 147 29.83 11.27 -1.26
CA GLN A 147 30.15 12.30 -0.26
C GLN A 147 31.06 11.71 0.83
N THR A 148 31.90 12.58 1.37
CA THR A 148 33.00 12.33 2.31
C THR A 148 32.54 11.70 3.63
N GLN A 149 33.18 10.59 4.02
CA GLN A 149 32.99 9.91 5.32
C GLN A 149 33.79 10.59 6.46
N PRO A 150 33.23 10.70 7.68
CA PRO A 150 34.00 10.62 8.91
C PRO A 150 34.39 9.16 9.24
N LYS A 151 35.47 9.01 10.01
CA LYS A 151 36.34 7.83 10.18
C LYS A 151 35.66 6.49 10.58
N LYS A 152 36.10 5.44 9.87
CA LYS A 152 36.37 4.04 10.26
C LYS A 152 35.36 3.31 11.18
N GLN A 153 34.50 2.51 10.57
CA GLN A 153 34.20 1.15 11.06
C GLN A 153 34.77 0.12 10.08
N GLN A 154 35.42 -0.90 10.64
CA GLN A 154 36.15 -1.93 9.93
C GLN A 154 35.22 -2.86 9.12
N ASN A 155 35.72 -3.25 7.96
CA ASN A 155 35.29 -4.33 7.07
C ASN A 155 34.42 -5.43 7.71
N GLN A 156 33.20 -5.60 7.20
CA GLN A 156 32.59 -6.92 7.04
C GLN A 156 32.26 -7.15 5.56
N SER A 157 33.12 -7.90 4.90
CA SER A 157 32.82 -8.56 3.64
C SER A 157 31.83 -9.70 3.89
N GLY A 158 30.69 -9.67 3.19
CA GLY A 158 29.90 -10.85 2.84
C GLY A 158 29.29 -11.65 4.00
N LYS A 159 28.26 -11.11 4.66
CA LYS A 159 27.17 -11.92 5.20
C LYS A 159 25.92 -11.61 4.39
N ARG A 160 25.27 -12.64 3.82
CA ARG A 160 23.83 -12.58 3.64
C ARG A 160 23.27 -12.31 5.03
N GLU A 161 22.67 -11.14 5.25
CA GLU A 161 21.91 -10.93 6.47
C GLU A 161 20.87 -12.04 6.54
N ASN A 162 20.88 -12.75 7.65
CA ASN A 162 19.92 -13.80 7.93
C ASN A 162 18.59 -13.11 8.29
N ASP A 163 17.90 -12.58 7.28
CA ASP A 163 16.58 -11.91 7.40
C ASP A 163 15.44 -12.92 7.69
N ASP A 164 15.81 -14.19 7.95
CA ASP A 164 14.95 -15.27 8.43
C ASP A 164 14.72 -15.25 9.95
N SER A 165 15.23 -14.24 10.67
CA SER A 165 14.96 -14.16 12.11
C SER A 165 13.51 -13.76 12.40
N ASP A 166 12.86 -14.47 13.32
CA ASP A 166 11.52 -14.19 13.84
C ASP A 166 11.45 -12.94 14.76
N PHE A 167 12.55 -12.20 14.85
CA PHE A 167 12.73 -11.04 15.71
C PHE A 167 12.15 -9.77 15.07
N ILE A 168 11.55 -8.93 15.90
CA ILE A 168 11.06 -7.60 15.53
C ILE A 168 11.97 -6.57 16.18
N THR A 169 12.65 -5.76 15.38
CA THR A 169 13.43 -4.63 15.90
C THR A 169 12.51 -3.66 16.62
N ALA A 170 12.92 -3.18 17.81
CA ALA A 170 12.14 -2.21 18.57
C ALA A 170 12.04 -0.86 17.84
N ARG A 171 10.88 -0.19 17.96
CA ARG A 171 10.62 1.12 17.33
C ARG A 171 11.70 2.16 17.64
N GLU A 172 12.16 2.18 18.89
CA GLU A 172 13.18 3.12 19.38
C GLU A 172 14.54 2.91 18.74
N VAL A 173 14.84 1.73 18.20
CA VAL A 173 16.13 1.39 17.59
C VAL A 173 16.12 1.71 16.09
N ASP A 174 15.13 1.21 15.36
CA ASP A 174 14.94 1.52 13.95
C ASP A 174 13.50 1.21 13.56
N TYR A 175 12.68 2.25 13.45
CA TYR A 175 11.27 2.07 13.11
C TYR A 175 11.03 1.66 11.66
N SER A 176 11.92 2.04 10.74
CA SER A 176 11.79 1.59 9.36
C SER A 176 12.00 0.08 9.29
N LYS A 177 12.96 -0.43 10.06
CA LYS A 177 13.18 -1.86 10.23
C LYS A 177 12.04 -2.53 11.03
N TRP A 178 11.59 -1.94 12.14
CA TRP A 178 10.42 -2.41 12.90
C TRP A 178 9.21 -2.60 11.99
N TYR A 179 8.87 -1.61 11.15
CA TYR A 179 7.74 -1.68 10.25
C TYR A 179 7.86 -2.86 9.27
N ASN A 180 9.03 -3.03 8.65
CA ASN A 180 9.29 -4.12 7.73
C ASN A 180 9.27 -5.49 8.43
N ASP A 181 9.82 -5.56 9.65
CA ASP A 181 9.79 -6.76 10.47
C ASP A 181 8.35 -7.13 10.84
N ILE A 182 7.49 -6.17 11.22
CA ILE A 182 6.06 -6.42 11.46
C ILE A 182 5.40 -7.01 10.22
N VAL A 183 5.57 -6.41 9.04
CA VAL A 183 4.97 -6.89 7.79
C VAL A 183 5.40 -8.34 7.47
N ARG A 184 6.70 -8.64 7.61
CA ARG A 184 7.30 -9.95 7.33
C ARG A 184 6.88 -11.00 8.36
N VAL A 185 7.16 -10.73 9.64
CA VAL A 185 7.04 -11.68 10.76
C VAL A 185 5.58 -12.05 11.07
N THR A 186 4.64 -11.15 10.77
CA THR A 186 3.19 -11.40 10.94
C THR A 186 2.53 -11.96 9.68
N GLY A 187 3.29 -12.09 8.58
CA GLY A 187 2.84 -12.70 7.34
C GLY A 187 1.80 -11.88 6.59
N LEU A 188 1.95 -10.55 6.56
CA LEU A 188 1.05 -9.64 5.83
C LEU A 188 1.41 -9.55 4.35
N ALA A 189 2.69 -9.34 4.03
CA ALA A 189 3.18 -9.28 2.66
C ALA A 189 4.66 -9.67 2.58
N GLU A 190 5.12 -10.00 1.38
CA GLU A 190 6.51 -10.29 1.05
C GLU A 190 6.93 -9.50 -0.20
N THR A 191 8.22 -9.23 -0.34
CA THR A 191 8.76 -8.54 -1.52
C THR A 191 8.61 -9.43 -2.75
N SER A 192 8.09 -8.86 -3.84
CA SER A 192 8.03 -9.54 -5.14
C SER A 192 9.41 -9.55 -5.83
N PRO A 193 9.72 -10.54 -6.68
CA PRO A 193 10.86 -10.46 -7.60
C PRO A 193 10.81 -9.24 -8.54
N VAL A 194 9.61 -8.69 -8.77
CA VAL A 194 9.44 -7.41 -9.48
C VAL A 194 9.70 -6.28 -8.51
N ARG A 195 10.72 -5.46 -8.81
CA ARG A 195 11.10 -4.31 -7.98
C ARG A 195 9.89 -3.45 -7.66
N GLY A 196 9.76 -3.10 -6.38
CA GLY A 196 8.73 -2.21 -5.89
C GLY A 196 7.33 -2.80 -5.77
N CYS A 197 7.14 -4.06 -6.20
CA CYS A 197 5.89 -4.79 -6.02
C CYS A 197 5.95 -5.68 -4.77
N MET A 198 4.78 -6.05 -4.24
CA MET A 198 4.66 -6.94 -3.09
C MET A 198 3.66 -8.06 -3.37
N VAL A 199 3.91 -9.23 -2.79
CA VAL A 199 2.92 -10.30 -2.70
C VAL A 199 2.17 -10.13 -1.39
N ILE A 200 0.90 -9.71 -1.45
CA ILE A 200 0.05 -9.62 -0.27
C ILE A 200 -0.40 -11.03 0.12
N LYS A 201 0.00 -11.50 1.31
CA LYS A 201 -0.32 -12.84 1.81
C LYS A 201 -1.77 -12.90 2.31
N PRO A 202 -2.34 -14.10 2.54
CA PRO A 202 -3.75 -14.23 2.94
C PRO A 202 -4.14 -13.41 4.19
N TRP A 203 -3.24 -13.24 5.16
CA TRP A 203 -3.53 -12.44 6.35
C TRP A 203 -3.64 -10.94 6.01
N GLY A 204 -2.71 -10.41 5.22
CA GLY A 204 -2.77 -9.02 4.75
C GLY A 204 -3.93 -8.77 3.79
N MET A 205 -4.21 -9.70 2.89
CA MET A 205 -5.32 -9.60 1.94
C MET A 205 -6.66 -9.60 2.68
N SER A 206 -6.80 -10.40 3.75
CA SER A 206 -8.02 -10.41 4.57
C SER A 206 -8.29 -9.07 5.27
N LEU A 207 -7.25 -8.28 5.58
CA LEU A 207 -7.43 -6.92 6.09
C LEU A 207 -7.97 -6.01 4.99
N TRP A 208 -7.38 -6.07 3.80
CA TRP A 208 -7.83 -5.28 2.65
C TRP A 208 -9.25 -5.64 2.22
N ASP A 209 -9.62 -6.93 2.25
CA ASP A 209 -10.98 -7.38 1.94
C ASP A 209 -12.03 -6.80 2.89
N ARG A 210 -11.68 -6.57 4.15
CA ARG A 210 -12.58 -5.90 5.11
C ARG A 210 -12.72 -4.42 4.85
N VAL A 211 -11.60 -3.75 4.60
CA VAL A 211 -11.61 -2.34 4.17
C VAL A 211 -12.47 -2.20 2.93
N ARG A 212 -12.28 -3.09 1.95
CA ARG A 212 -13.08 -3.14 0.74
C ARG A 212 -14.55 -3.35 1.02
N THR A 213 -14.91 -4.35 1.81
CA THR A 213 -16.32 -4.67 2.09
C THR A 213 -17.05 -3.49 2.75
N GLU A 214 -16.42 -2.88 3.77
CA GLU A 214 -17.02 -1.74 4.48
C GLU A 214 -17.09 -0.49 3.61
N LEU A 215 -16.02 -0.18 2.88
CA LEU A 215 -15.97 0.98 2.00
C LEU A 215 -16.93 0.82 0.81
N ASP A 216 -17.05 -0.37 0.22
CA ASP A 216 -17.98 -0.65 -0.87
C ASP A 216 -19.44 -0.45 -0.42
N ALA A 217 -19.79 -0.88 0.79
CA ALA A 217 -21.11 -0.61 1.37
C ALA A 217 -21.39 0.90 1.51
N LYS A 218 -20.39 1.69 1.94
CA LYS A 218 -20.49 3.16 2.03
C LYS A 218 -20.61 3.81 0.63
N ILE A 219 -19.88 3.30 -0.35
CA ILE A 219 -19.91 3.75 -1.76
C ILE A 219 -21.28 3.50 -2.38
N GLN A 220 -21.85 2.32 -2.18
CA GLN A 220 -23.20 1.99 -2.66
C GLN A 220 -24.26 2.87 -1.96
N ALA A 221 -24.14 3.08 -0.65
CA ALA A 221 -25.01 3.99 0.10
C ALA A 221 -24.88 5.46 -0.35
N HIS A 222 -23.70 5.84 -0.87
CA HIS A 222 -23.44 7.15 -1.48
C HIS A 222 -24.02 7.28 -2.91
N GLY A 223 -24.57 6.20 -3.46
CA GLY A 223 -25.25 6.14 -4.76
C GLY A 223 -24.31 5.90 -5.94
N ALA A 224 -23.07 5.47 -5.70
CA ALA A 224 -22.14 5.10 -6.76
C ALA A 224 -22.22 3.62 -7.10
N GLU A 225 -22.13 3.30 -8.39
CA GLU A 225 -22.19 1.94 -8.91
C GLU A 225 -20.80 1.42 -9.30
N ASN A 226 -20.55 0.14 -9.04
CA ASN A 226 -19.29 -0.50 -9.41
C ASN A 226 -19.24 -0.79 -10.92
N ALA A 227 -18.18 -0.35 -11.57
CA ALA A 227 -17.81 -0.68 -12.94
C ALA A 227 -16.35 -1.16 -12.99
N TYR A 228 -15.91 -1.59 -14.18
CA TYR A 228 -14.52 -1.98 -14.43
C TYR A 228 -14.04 -1.42 -15.76
N PHE A 229 -12.95 -0.65 -15.72
CA PHE A 229 -12.28 -0.16 -16.92
C PHE A 229 -10.99 -0.97 -17.18
N PRO A 230 -10.56 -1.14 -18.45
CA PRO A 230 -9.35 -1.88 -18.79
C PRO A 230 -8.07 -1.32 -18.15
N LEU A 231 -7.09 -2.20 -17.94
CA LEU A 231 -5.78 -1.85 -17.35
C LEU A 231 -4.93 -0.94 -18.25
N LEU A 232 -5.03 -1.15 -19.56
CA LEU A 232 -4.19 -0.52 -20.55
C LEU A 232 -4.90 0.70 -21.13
N ILE A 233 -4.21 1.82 -21.15
CA ILE A 233 -4.69 3.10 -21.67
C ILE A 233 -3.83 3.49 -22.88
N PRO A 234 -4.42 3.86 -24.03
CA PRO A 234 -3.64 4.36 -25.17
C PRO A 234 -2.77 5.56 -24.77
N GLN A 235 -1.50 5.60 -25.18
CA GLN A 235 -0.62 6.72 -24.85
C GLN A 235 -1.20 8.05 -25.37
N SER A 236 -1.84 8.02 -26.55
CA SER A 236 -2.56 9.16 -27.13
C SER A 236 -3.64 9.77 -26.23
N PHE A 237 -4.23 9.01 -25.30
CA PHE A 237 -5.22 9.54 -24.35
C PHE A 237 -4.55 10.32 -23.23
N LEU A 238 -3.43 9.81 -22.69
CA LEU A 238 -2.66 10.51 -21.67
C LEU A 238 -2.05 11.82 -22.20
N SER A 239 -1.66 11.86 -23.48
CA SER A 239 -1.15 13.10 -24.09
C SER A 239 -2.19 14.23 -24.06
N LYS A 240 -3.47 13.92 -24.29
CA LYS A 240 -4.56 14.91 -24.19
C LYS A 240 -4.74 15.45 -22.77
N GLU A 241 -4.56 14.61 -21.75
CA GLU A 241 -4.60 15.05 -20.35
C GLU A 241 -3.40 15.95 -20.02
N ALA A 242 -2.20 15.56 -20.44
CA ALA A 242 -0.97 16.31 -20.21
C ALA A 242 -0.98 17.71 -20.86
N GLU A 243 -1.70 17.90 -21.96
CA GLU A 243 -1.91 19.22 -22.58
C GLU A 243 -2.77 20.17 -21.73
N HIS A 244 -3.58 19.63 -20.81
CA HIS A 244 -4.54 20.39 -20.01
C HIS A 244 -4.23 20.39 -18.50
N VAL A 245 -3.30 19.53 -18.04
CA VAL A 245 -3.01 19.30 -16.63
C VAL A 245 -1.50 19.34 -16.37
N ASP A 246 -1.02 20.48 -15.85
CA ASP A 246 0.37 20.64 -15.41
C ASP A 246 0.69 19.74 -14.20
N GLY A 247 1.72 18.90 -14.31
CA GLY A 247 2.21 18.05 -13.21
C GLY A 247 1.79 16.58 -13.23
N PHE A 248 1.28 16.07 -14.37
CA PHE A 248 0.90 14.67 -14.54
C PHE A 248 2.05 13.67 -14.23
N ALA A 249 1.70 12.50 -13.67
CA ALA A 249 2.65 11.47 -13.26
C ALA A 249 3.36 10.84 -14.47
N LYS A 250 4.61 11.25 -14.71
CA LYS A 250 5.46 10.71 -15.80
C LYS A 250 6.00 9.31 -15.53
N GLU A 251 5.82 8.80 -14.32
CA GLU A 251 6.33 7.51 -13.85
C GLU A 251 5.35 6.37 -14.22
N CYS A 252 5.11 6.17 -15.52
CA CYS A 252 4.21 5.15 -16.02
C CYS A 252 4.96 3.96 -16.63
N ALA A 253 4.46 2.73 -16.43
CA ALA A 253 4.93 1.58 -17.19
C ALA A 253 4.28 1.57 -18.59
N VAL A 254 5.07 1.24 -19.61
CA VAL A 254 4.67 1.30 -21.02
C VAL A 254 4.81 -0.08 -21.66
N VAL A 255 3.74 -0.56 -22.28
CA VAL A 255 3.69 -1.75 -23.11
C VAL A 255 3.90 -1.32 -24.55
N THR A 256 5.01 -1.76 -25.15
CA THR A 256 5.42 -1.40 -26.52
C THR A 256 5.27 -2.54 -27.51
N HIS A 257 5.13 -3.78 -27.04
CA HIS A 257 5.06 -4.97 -27.90
C HIS A 257 4.03 -5.98 -27.36
N HIS A 258 3.42 -6.76 -28.24
CA HIS A 258 2.35 -7.71 -27.88
C HIS A 258 2.75 -9.20 -27.99
N ARG A 259 4.01 -9.51 -28.33
CA ARG A 259 4.49 -10.89 -28.52
C ARG A 259 5.93 -11.06 -28.05
N LEU A 260 6.21 -12.24 -27.50
CA LEU A 260 7.56 -12.75 -27.25
C LEU A 260 7.92 -13.80 -28.31
N THR A 261 9.20 -13.90 -28.65
CA THR A 261 9.76 -14.92 -29.54
C THR A 261 10.98 -15.59 -28.90
N THR A 262 11.40 -16.74 -29.40
CA THR A 262 12.60 -17.43 -28.92
C THR A 262 13.85 -16.63 -29.29
N ASN A 263 14.78 -16.48 -28.36
CA ASN A 263 16.08 -15.88 -28.65
C ASN A 263 16.80 -16.70 -29.73
N PRO A 264 17.30 -16.07 -30.82
CA PRO A 264 18.06 -16.77 -31.85
C PRO A 264 19.30 -17.50 -31.34
N ASP A 265 19.86 -17.07 -30.20
CA ASP A 265 21.00 -17.69 -29.53
C ASP A 265 20.62 -18.85 -28.59
N GLY A 266 19.33 -19.17 -28.46
CA GLY A 266 18.81 -20.25 -27.61
C GLY A 266 18.74 -19.91 -26.11
N SER A 267 19.04 -18.68 -25.69
CA SER A 267 19.11 -18.29 -24.26
C SER A 267 17.76 -18.08 -23.56
N GLY A 268 16.63 -18.24 -24.26
CA GLY A 268 15.29 -18.07 -23.69
C GLY A 268 14.33 -17.35 -24.64
N LEU A 269 13.52 -16.44 -24.09
CA LEU A 269 12.58 -15.60 -24.83
C LEU A 269 13.09 -14.15 -24.90
N MET A 270 12.83 -13.46 -26.02
CA MET A 270 12.94 -12.01 -26.19
C MET A 270 11.62 -11.40 -26.61
N VAL A 271 11.53 -10.09 -26.46
CA VAL A 271 10.53 -9.28 -27.16
C VAL A 271 10.71 -9.45 -28.66
N ASP A 272 9.63 -9.76 -29.36
CA ASP A 272 9.63 -9.86 -30.82
C ASP A 272 9.66 -8.45 -31.43
N PRO A 273 10.73 -8.05 -32.14
CA PRO A 273 10.84 -6.70 -32.72
C PRO A 273 9.73 -6.40 -33.74
N GLU A 274 9.17 -7.42 -34.40
CA GLU A 274 8.11 -7.27 -35.41
C GLU A 274 6.70 -7.15 -34.79
N ALA A 275 6.59 -7.26 -33.46
CA ALA A 275 5.33 -7.19 -32.73
C ALA A 275 5.15 -5.87 -31.96
N ALA A 276 5.81 -4.81 -32.43
CA ALA A 276 5.66 -3.46 -31.88
C ALA A 276 4.23 -2.95 -32.10
N LEU A 277 3.68 -2.28 -31.08
CA LEU A 277 2.37 -1.64 -31.14
C LEU A 277 2.46 -0.31 -31.90
N GLU A 278 1.45 0.01 -32.70
CA GLU A 278 1.35 1.29 -33.41
C GLU A 278 1.19 2.47 -32.43
N ASP A 279 0.30 2.32 -31.43
CA ASP A 279 0.19 3.23 -30.29
C ASP A 279 0.60 2.45 -29.02
N PRO A 280 1.70 2.81 -28.35
CA PRO A 280 2.08 2.21 -27.08
C PRO A 280 0.96 2.34 -26.04
N LEU A 281 0.86 1.34 -25.18
CA LEU A 281 -0.17 1.29 -24.16
C LEU A 281 0.44 1.54 -22.78
N ILE A 282 -0.23 2.34 -21.98
CA ILE A 282 0.18 2.70 -20.63
C ILE A 282 -0.55 1.83 -19.63
N VAL A 283 0.18 1.21 -18.69
CA VAL A 283 -0.44 0.59 -17.52
C VAL A 283 -0.97 1.71 -16.63
N ARG A 284 -2.26 1.69 -16.31
CA ARG A 284 -2.92 2.82 -15.63
C ARG A 284 -2.17 3.28 -14.36
N PRO A 285 -1.75 4.55 -14.27
CA PRO A 285 -1.34 5.18 -13.01
C PRO A 285 -2.55 5.66 -12.19
N THR A 286 -3.65 5.89 -12.93
CA THR A 286 -4.99 6.30 -12.53
C THR A 286 -5.89 6.20 -13.78
N SER A 287 -7.22 6.18 -13.65
CA SER A 287 -8.12 5.86 -14.78
C SER A 287 -8.88 7.05 -15.38
N GLU A 288 -8.59 8.29 -14.98
CA GLU A 288 -9.29 9.52 -15.40
C GLU A 288 -9.46 9.56 -16.93
N THR A 289 -8.40 9.46 -17.70
CA THR A 289 -8.48 9.53 -19.18
C THR A 289 -9.44 8.52 -19.80
N MET A 290 -9.39 7.27 -19.35
CA MET A 290 -10.25 6.19 -19.86
C MET A 290 -11.70 6.42 -19.44
N ILE A 291 -11.92 6.82 -18.18
CA ILE A 291 -13.25 7.02 -17.61
C ILE A 291 -13.93 8.23 -18.24
N TRP A 292 -13.26 9.38 -18.31
CA TRP A 292 -13.81 10.60 -18.91
C TRP A 292 -14.08 10.44 -20.41
N TYR A 293 -13.24 9.69 -21.13
CA TYR A 293 -13.52 9.30 -22.52
C TYR A 293 -14.82 8.48 -22.65
N MET A 294 -15.09 7.58 -21.70
CA MET A 294 -16.32 6.78 -21.69
C MET A 294 -17.54 7.58 -21.20
N PHE A 295 -17.36 8.48 -20.24
CA PHE A 295 -18.43 9.39 -19.77
C PHE A 295 -19.00 10.22 -20.90
N ARG A 296 -18.18 10.69 -21.85
CA ARG A 296 -18.65 11.34 -23.09
C ARG A 296 -19.71 10.52 -23.84
N LYS A 297 -19.62 9.19 -23.80
CA LYS A 297 -20.54 8.29 -24.52
C LYS A 297 -21.81 8.01 -23.71
N TRP A 298 -21.74 8.14 -22.38
CA TRP A 298 -22.82 7.78 -21.47
C TRP A 298 -23.68 8.98 -21.09
N ILE A 299 -23.12 10.19 -21.11
CA ILE A 299 -23.80 11.42 -20.74
C ILE A 299 -24.21 12.16 -22.02
N VAL A 300 -25.53 12.37 -22.18
CA VAL A 300 -26.11 13.13 -23.29
C VAL A 300 -27.09 14.19 -22.78
N SER A 301 -27.80 13.91 -21.68
CA SER A 301 -28.85 14.74 -21.11
C SER A 301 -28.66 14.93 -19.61
N HIS A 302 -29.25 15.99 -19.03
CA HIS A 302 -29.33 16.18 -17.58
C HIS A 302 -29.93 14.97 -16.84
N ARG A 303 -30.71 14.12 -17.51
CA ARG A 303 -31.31 12.90 -16.95
C ARG A 303 -30.30 11.78 -16.70
N ASP A 304 -29.12 11.85 -17.33
CA ASP A 304 -28.02 10.91 -17.11
C ASP A 304 -27.17 11.31 -15.89
N LEU A 305 -27.50 12.44 -15.26
CA LEU A 305 -26.76 13.03 -14.14
C LEU A 305 -27.58 13.00 -12.84
N PRO A 306 -26.93 12.83 -11.67
CA PRO A 306 -25.50 12.58 -11.51
C PRO A 306 -25.12 11.15 -11.92
N LEU A 307 -24.01 11.02 -12.65
CA LEU A 307 -23.41 9.72 -12.93
C LEU A 307 -22.31 9.49 -11.91
N LYS A 308 -22.39 8.39 -11.16
CA LYS A 308 -21.40 8.06 -10.12
C LYS A 308 -20.89 6.64 -10.28
N ILE A 309 -19.60 6.51 -10.60
CA ILE A 309 -18.98 5.22 -10.89
C ILE A 309 -17.81 4.97 -9.95
N ASN A 310 -17.67 3.74 -9.51
CA ASN A 310 -16.56 3.25 -8.71
C ASN A 310 -15.87 2.07 -9.39
N GLN A 311 -14.57 1.89 -9.20
CA GLN A 311 -13.91 0.62 -9.50
C GLN A 311 -12.90 0.22 -8.42
N TRP A 312 -12.78 -1.09 -8.22
CA TRP A 312 -11.71 -1.72 -7.44
C TRP A 312 -10.70 -2.31 -8.40
N ALA A 313 -9.46 -1.82 -8.37
CA ALA A 313 -8.43 -2.21 -9.31
C ALA A 313 -7.03 -2.15 -8.70
N ASN A 314 -6.05 -2.74 -9.38
CA ASN A 314 -4.64 -2.42 -9.19
C ASN A 314 -4.23 -1.26 -10.10
N VAL A 315 -3.26 -0.48 -9.64
CA VAL A 315 -2.63 0.60 -10.42
C VAL A 315 -1.12 0.54 -10.30
N MET A 316 -0.45 1.16 -11.28
CA MET A 316 1.00 1.16 -11.35
C MET A 316 1.56 2.57 -11.46
N ARG A 317 2.43 2.94 -10.50
CA ARG A 317 3.23 4.16 -10.51
C ARG A 317 4.67 3.77 -10.26
N TRP A 318 5.59 4.05 -11.17
CA TRP A 318 6.93 3.47 -11.16
C TRP A 318 7.84 4.04 -10.07
N GLU A 319 7.60 3.59 -8.84
CA GLU A 319 8.23 4.12 -7.64
C GLU A 319 9.68 3.63 -7.45
N MET A 320 10.59 4.54 -7.14
CA MET A 320 12.01 4.23 -6.93
C MET A 320 12.33 3.80 -5.50
N ARG A 321 11.59 4.32 -4.51
CA ARG A 321 11.74 4.01 -3.08
C ARG A 321 10.45 3.45 -2.51
N THR A 322 10.41 2.14 -2.33
CA THR A 322 9.20 1.44 -1.91
C THR A 322 9.23 1.01 -0.45
N ARG A 323 8.06 1.04 0.17
CA ARG A 323 7.75 0.49 1.49
C ARG A 323 6.42 -0.26 1.37
N PRO A 324 6.34 -1.57 1.71
CA PRO A 324 5.12 -2.36 1.57
C PRO A 324 3.90 -1.63 2.14
N PHE A 325 2.75 -1.74 1.48
CA PHE A 325 1.50 -1.02 1.76
C PHE A 325 1.56 0.52 1.66
N LEU A 326 2.58 1.18 2.20
CA LEU A 326 2.68 2.65 2.23
C LEU A 326 2.99 3.26 0.88
N ARG A 327 3.91 2.66 0.13
CA ARG A 327 4.40 3.20 -1.14
C ARG A 327 5.00 2.06 -1.97
N THR A 328 4.26 1.54 -2.93
CA THR A 328 4.70 0.45 -3.82
C THR A 328 4.49 0.85 -5.27
N SER A 329 5.19 0.19 -6.18
CA SER A 329 5.05 0.48 -7.61
C SER A 329 3.71 -0.02 -8.15
N GLU A 330 3.26 -1.19 -7.68
CA GLU A 330 1.90 -1.70 -7.87
C GLU A 330 1.18 -1.70 -6.52
N PHE A 331 -0.07 -1.23 -6.50
CA PHE A 331 -0.92 -1.30 -5.31
C PHE A 331 -2.39 -1.48 -5.66
N LEU A 332 -3.14 -2.06 -4.73
CA LEU A 332 -4.60 -2.18 -4.83
C LEU A 332 -5.24 -0.91 -4.31
N TRP A 333 -6.27 -0.45 -5.01
CA TRP A 333 -7.03 0.70 -4.59
C TRP A 333 -8.49 0.63 -5.04
N GLN A 334 -9.22 1.61 -4.55
CA GLN A 334 -10.51 2.00 -5.05
C GLN A 334 -10.35 3.41 -5.65
N GLU A 335 -10.94 3.61 -6.83
CA GLU A 335 -11.10 4.95 -7.42
C GLU A 335 -12.53 5.15 -7.89
N GLY A 336 -13.11 6.29 -7.56
CA GLY A 336 -14.46 6.69 -7.91
C GLY A 336 -14.44 7.99 -8.68
N HIS A 337 -15.33 8.11 -9.64
CA HIS A 337 -15.39 9.22 -10.59
C HIS A 337 -16.86 9.57 -10.83
N THR A 338 -17.17 10.85 -10.75
CA THR A 338 -18.55 11.31 -10.89
C THR A 338 -18.67 12.52 -11.81
N ALA A 339 -19.83 12.67 -12.43
CA ALA A 339 -20.20 13.82 -13.23
C ALA A 339 -21.56 14.35 -12.77
N HIS A 340 -21.67 15.68 -12.63
CA HIS A 340 -22.82 16.39 -12.08
C HIS A 340 -23.25 17.52 -12.99
N ALA A 341 -24.55 17.85 -12.94
CA ALA A 341 -25.10 18.99 -13.68
C ALA A 341 -24.73 20.34 -13.04
N THR A 342 -24.44 20.37 -11.74
CA THR A 342 -24.17 21.61 -10.98
C THR A 342 -22.89 21.53 -10.17
N ARG A 343 -22.25 22.69 -10.01
CA ARG A 343 -21.05 22.87 -9.17
C ARG A 343 -21.29 22.44 -7.73
N ASP A 344 -22.39 22.91 -7.15
CA ASP A 344 -22.72 22.65 -5.75
C ASP A 344 -22.98 21.17 -5.49
N GLY A 345 -23.61 20.48 -6.46
CA GLY A 345 -23.80 19.02 -6.41
C GLY A 345 -22.47 18.27 -6.36
N ALA A 346 -21.52 18.64 -7.22
CA ALA A 346 -20.19 18.05 -7.25
C ALA A 346 -19.39 18.31 -5.96
N ILE A 347 -19.45 19.53 -5.41
CA ILE A 347 -18.76 19.84 -4.15
C ILE A 347 -19.36 19.04 -2.99
N ALA A 348 -20.68 18.98 -2.90
CA ALA A 348 -21.36 18.21 -1.86
C ALA A 348 -21.02 16.71 -1.96
N ASP A 349 -20.93 16.18 -3.18
CA ASP A 349 -20.54 14.80 -3.46
C ASP A 349 -19.11 14.50 -2.98
N ALA A 350 -18.15 15.36 -3.35
CA ALA A 350 -16.76 15.21 -2.92
C ALA A 350 -16.59 15.28 -1.39
N GLN A 351 -17.29 16.22 -0.73
CA GLN A 351 -17.26 16.34 0.73
C GLN A 351 -17.93 15.15 1.43
N ALA A 352 -19.05 14.64 0.90
CA ALA A 352 -19.69 13.45 1.45
C ALA A 352 -18.77 12.22 1.35
N MET A 353 -17.99 12.10 0.27
CA MET A 353 -17.03 11.01 0.15
C MET A 353 -15.83 11.15 1.09
N LEU A 354 -15.36 12.39 1.32
CA LEU A 354 -14.35 12.67 2.35
C LEU A 354 -14.81 12.18 3.73
N ASP A 355 -16.07 12.46 4.09
CA ASP A 355 -16.66 12.04 5.36
C ASP A 355 -16.80 10.51 5.45
N ASN A 356 -17.14 9.84 4.35
CA ASN A 356 -17.14 8.37 4.28
C ASN A 356 -15.76 7.78 4.56
N TYR A 357 -14.68 8.37 4.02
CA TYR A 357 -13.32 7.92 4.31
C TYR A 357 -12.89 8.21 5.76
N ALA A 358 -13.25 9.37 6.30
CA ALA A 358 -12.98 9.68 7.70
C ALA A 358 -13.67 8.69 8.64
N THR A 359 -14.96 8.44 8.39
CA THR A 359 -15.77 7.47 9.15
C THR A 359 -15.19 6.06 9.02
N LEU A 360 -14.76 5.64 7.83
CA LEU A 360 -14.10 4.35 7.64
C LEU A 360 -12.84 4.23 8.51
N CYS A 361 -11.99 5.25 8.53
CA CYS A 361 -10.76 5.24 9.33
C CYS A 361 -11.07 5.18 10.83
N GLU A 362 -12.00 5.99 11.33
CA GLU A 362 -12.34 6.02 12.75
C GLU A 362 -13.10 4.76 13.18
N ASP A 363 -14.16 4.38 12.46
CA ASP A 363 -15.05 3.32 12.89
C ASP A 363 -14.47 1.92 12.67
N LEU A 364 -13.83 1.66 11.52
CA LEU A 364 -13.29 0.34 11.18
C LEU A 364 -11.85 0.20 11.68
N LEU A 365 -11.01 1.19 11.41
CA LEU A 365 -9.56 1.13 11.67
C LEU A 365 -9.16 1.73 13.03
N ALA A 366 -10.12 2.26 13.81
CA ALA A 366 -9.82 2.96 15.07
C ALA A 366 -8.75 4.05 14.91
N MET A 367 -8.71 4.71 13.76
CA MET A 367 -7.67 5.67 13.39
C MET A 367 -8.29 7.06 13.17
N PRO A 368 -8.02 8.03 14.05
CA PRO A 368 -8.52 9.39 13.91
C PRO A 368 -7.78 10.12 12.79
N VAL A 369 -8.49 11.01 12.10
CA VAL A 369 -7.96 11.76 10.97
C VAL A 369 -8.39 13.22 11.01
N VAL A 370 -7.53 14.11 10.50
CA VAL A 370 -7.88 15.51 10.27
C VAL A 370 -8.40 15.65 8.84
N ARG A 371 -9.66 16.08 8.71
CA ARG A 371 -10.27 16.46 7.42
C ARG A 371 -9.83 17.86 7.03
N GLY A 372 -9.39 18.05 5.79
CA GLY A 372 -8.96 19.35 5.30
C GLY A 372 -8.91 19.48 3.79
N VAL A 373 -8.52 20.66 3.32
CA VAL A 373 -8.27 20.97 1.90
C VAL A 373 -6.77 21.11 1.67
N LYS A 374 -6.23 20.58 0.57
CA LYS A 374 -4.83 20.78 0.19
C LYS A 374 -4.56 22.24 -0.18
N SER A 375 -3.30 22.68 0.00
CA SER A 375 -2.83 23.93 -0.59
C SER A 375 -2.91 23.86 -2.13
N PRO A 376 -2.94 24.99 -2.84
CA PRO A 376 -2.87 25.00 -4.30
C PRO A 376 -1.65 24.26 -4.86
N SER A 377 -0.54 24.22 -4.12
CA SER A 377 0.71 23.53 -4.51
C SER A 377 0.63 22.00 -4.35
N GLU A 378 -0.23 21.51 -3.45
CA GLU A 378 -0.33 20.09 -3.08
C GLU A 378 -1.66 19.44 -3.50
N ARG A 379 -2.54 20.19 -4.20
CA ARG A 379 -3.79 19.64 -4.75
C ARG A 379 -3.51 18.73 -5.95
N PHE A 380 -4.46 17.86 -6.26
CA PHE A 380 -4.38 17.04 -7.46
C PHE A 380 -4.33 17.92 -8.71
N ALA A 381 -3.44 17.58 -9.63
CA ALA A 381 -3.30 18.29 -10.88
C ALA A 381 -4.62 18.24 -11.67
N GLY A 382 -5.12 19.40 -12.10
CA GLY A 382 -6.42 19.51 -12.78
C GLY A 382 -7.63 19.66 -11.87
N ALA A 383 -7.48 19.53 -10.54
CA ALA A 383 -8.54 19.81 -9.58
C ALA A 383 -8.63 21.29 -9.20
N GLU A 384 -9.86 21.78 -8.96
CA GLU A 384 -10.08 23.07 -8.30
C GLU A 384 -9.75 22.96 -6.82
N ASP A 385 -10.29 21.95 -6.15
CA ASP A 385 -10.01 21.64 -4.74
C ASP A 385 -9.68 20.17 -4.54
N THR A 386 -8.82 19.88 -3.57
CA THR A 386 -8.54 18.52 -3.12
C THR A 386 -8.77 18.41 -1.62
N TYR A 387 -9.81 17.69 -1.25
CA TYR A 387 -10.07 17.28 0.11
C TYR A 387 -9.21 16.07 0.48
N THR A 388 -8.77 16.02 1.72
CA THR A 388 -7.86 15.00 2.24
C THR A 388 -8.18 14.65 3.68
N ILE A 389 -7.93 13.40 4.06
CA ILE A 389 -7.83 12.98 5.46
C ILE A 389 -6.37 12.69 5.82
N GLU A 390 -5.87 13.37 6.84
CA GLU A 390 -4.48 13.25 7.31
C GLU A 390 -4.46 12.56 8.67
N ALA A 391 -3.74 11.44 8.78
CA ALA A 391 -3.55 10.71 10.03
C ALA A 391 -2.16 11.00 10.61
N LEU A 392 -2.04 10.97 11.94
CA LEU A 392 -0.75 11.08 12.64
C LEU A 392 -0.25 9.70 13.08
N MET A 393 0.90 9.29 12.55
CA MET A 393 1.52 8.00 12.87
C MET A 393 2.29 8.07 14.19
N GLN A 394 2.61 6.92 14.79
CA GLN A 394 3.37 6.85 16.05
C GLN A 394 4.73 7.57 15.99
N ASN A 395 5.31 7.71 14.80
CA ASN A 395 6.57 8.41 14.57
C ASN A 395 6.46 9.93 14.47
N GLY A 396 5.27 10.49 14.65
CA GLY A 396 5.01 11.92 14.48
C GLY A 396 4.88 12.36 13.02
N TRP A 397 4.93 11.48 12.03
CA TRP A 397 4.76 11.89 10.64
C TRP A 397 3.29 11.77 10.22
N ALA A 398 2.89 12.71 9.36
CA ALA A 398 1.60 12.71 8.72
C ALA A 398 1.54 11.63 7.63
N LEU A 399 0.37 11.00 7.50
CA LEU A 399 0.07 10.10 6.41
C LEU A 399 -1.30 10.43 5.82
N GLN A 400 -1.31 10.81 4.54
CA GLN A 400 -2.55 10.95 3.79
C GLN A 400 -3.23 9.60 3.66
N SER A 401 -4.46 9.50 4.18
CA SER A 401 -5.21 8.24 4.32
C SER A 401 -6.39 8.14 3.36
N GLY A 402 -6.62 9.15 2.51
CA GLY A 402 -7.67 9.16 1.51
C GLY A 402 -7.82 10.56 0.90
N THR A 403 -8.32 10.63 -0.33
CA THR A 403 -8.53 11.89 -1.05
C THR A 403 -9.88 11.94 -1.75
N SER A 404 -10.43 13.14 -1.83
CA SER A 404 -11.58 13.43 -2.68
C SER A 404 -11.36 14.77 -3.37
N HIS A 405 -11.49 14.78 -4.68
CA HIS A 405 -11.14 15.89 -5.55
C HIS A 405 -12.41 16.48 -6.15
N PHE A 406 -12.55 17.79 -6.03
CA PHE A 406 -13.47 18.53 -6.87
C PHE A 406 -12.71 18.98 -8.11
N LEU A 407 -13.00 18.32 -9.23
CA LEU A 407 -12.27 18.49 -10.49
C LEU A 407 -12.68 19.74 -11.27
N GLY A 408 -13.76 20.41 -10.85
CA GLY A 408 -14.35 21.49 -11.62
C GLY A 408 -14.86 20.97 -12.96
N GLN A 409 -14.60 21.72 -14.03
CA GLN A 409 -14.94 21.33 -15.40
C GLN A 409 -13.72 20.92 -16.25
N SER A 410 -12.52 20.86 -15.66
CA SER A 410 -11.25 20.68 -16.39
C SER A 410 -11.25 19.39 -17.24
N PHE A 411 -11.57 18.26 -16.61
CA PHE A 411 -11.63 16.96 -17.29
C PHE A 411 -12.83 16.84 -18.24
N GLY A 412 -13.98 17.40 -17.86
CA GLY A 412 -15.16 17.46 -18.73
C GLY A 412 -14.83 18.17 -20.05
N LYS A 413 -14.15 19.32 -19.99
CA LYS A 413 -13.71 20.06 -21.16
C LYS A 413 -12.64 19.31 -21.97
N ALA A 414 -11.62 18.76 -21.31
CA ALA A 414 -10.55 18.03 -22.00
C ALA A 414 -11.07 16.81 -22.80
N PHE A 415 -12.14 16.16 -22.33
CA PHE A 415 -12.74 15.00 -22.97
C PHE A 415 -14.08 15.29 -23.67
N ASN A 416 -14.46 16.56 -23.82
CA ASN A 416 -15.72 17.02 -24.43
C ASN A 416 -16.97 16.31 -23.86
N VAL A 417 -17.04 16.18 -22.54
CA VAL A 417 -18.19 15.64 -21.81
C VAL A 417 -19.16 16.78 -21.51
N THR A 418 -20.26 16.79 -22.25
CA THR A 418 -21.32 17.80 -22.17
C THR A 418 -22.68 17.13 -22.02
N PHE A 419 -23.68 17.88 -21.59
CA PHE A 419 -25.05 17.39 -21.48
C PHE A 419 -26.04 18.47 -21.91
N GLN A 420 -27.20 18.03 -22.41
CA GLN A 420 -28.33 18.92 -22.67
C GLN A 420 -29.14 19.18 -21.38
N ASP A 421 -29.21 20.44 -20.97
CA ASP A 421 -30.01 20.88 -19.82
C ASP A 421 -31.52 20.82 -20.10
N GLU A 422 -32.34 21.15 -19.10
CA GLU A 422 -33.82 21.14 -19.20
C GLU A 422 -34.35 22.11 -20.26
N ASN A 423 -33.60 23.17 -20.58
CA ASN A 423 -33.95 24.17 -21.58
C ASN A 423 -33.44 23.79 -22.98
N GLY A 424 -32.79 22.63 -23.11
CA GLY A 424 -32.23 22.17 -24.37
C GLY A 424 -30.84 22.73 -24.69
N THR A 425 -30.20 23.45 -23.77
CA THR A 425 -28.87 24.07 -23.99
C THR A 425 -27.76 23.10 -23.60
N GLN A 426 -26.66 23.10 -24.36
CA GLN A 426 -25.48 22.29 -24.04
C GLN A 426 -24.67 22.93 -22.91
N GLN A 427 -24.34 22.13 -21.90
CA GLN A 427 -23.60 22.53 -20.71
C GLN A 427 -22.43 21.56 -20.47
N ASP A 428 -21.33 22.07 -19.89
CA ASP A 428 -20.22 21.25 -19.41
C ASP A 428 -20.56 20.60 -18.05
N VAL A 429 -20.17 19.35 -17.86
CA VAL A 429 -20.35 18.65 -16.58
C VAL A 429 -19.35 19.11 -15.51
N TRP A 430 -19.76 18.98 -14.25
CA TRP A 430 -18.90 19.19 -13.08
C TRP A 430 -18.40 17.84 -12.55
N GLY A 431 -17.09 17.67 -12.41
CA GLY A 431 -16.48 16.39 -12.07
C GLY A 431 -16.02 16.27 -10.62
N THR A 432 -16.07 15.05 -10.09
CA THR A 432 -15.31 14.66 -8.88
C THR A 432 -14.55 13.37 -9.13
N SER A 433 -13.45 13.18 -8.41
CA SER A 433 -12.82 11.86 -8.26
C SER A 433 -12.39 11.63 -6.81
N TRP A 434 -12.28 10.38 -6.38
CA TRP A 434 -11.94 10.05 -5.00
C TRP A 434 -11.26 8.69 -4.92
N GLY A 435 -10.32 8.53 -3.99
CA GLY A 435 -9.58 7.28 -3.88
C GLY A 435 -8.99 6.99 -2.50
N ALA A 436 -8.91 5.70 -2.22
CA ALA A 436 -8.20 5.13 -1.07
C ALA A 436 -7.53 3.82 -1.49
N SER A 437 -6.36 3.52 -0.92
CA SER A 437 -5.56 2.36 -1.31
C SER A 437 -5.16 1.50 -0.12
N THR A 438 -4.45 0.41 -0.41
CA THR A 438 -3.80 -0.43 0.61
C THR A 438 -2.84 0.32 1.54
N ARG A 439 -2.55 1.60 1.27
CA ARG A 439 -1.89 2.52 2.23
C ARG A 439 -2.59 2.56 3.58
N LEU A 440 -3.91 2.37 3.62
CA LEU A 440 -4.68 2.25 4.87
C LEU A 440 -4.22 1.08 5.75
N ILE A 441 -3.72 -0.02 5.17
CA ILE A 441 -3.14 -1.13 5.93
C ILE A 441 -1.82 -0.72 6.56
N GLY A 442 -0.98 0.04 5.83
CA GLY A 442 0.25 0.60 6.39
C GLY A 442 -0.04 1.61 7.51
N ALA A 443 -1.04 2.46 7.32
CA ALA A 443 -1.52 3.41 8.33
C ALA A 443 -1.99 2.69 9.61
N LEU A 444 -2.78 1.61 9.45
CA LEU A 444 -3.25 0.77 10.54
C LEU A 444 -2.08 0.20 11.36
N ILE A 445 -1.08 -0.36 10.69
CA ILE A 445 0.12 -0.92 11.34
C ILE A 445 0.81 0.14 12.19
N MET A 446 1.11 1.31 11.60
CA MET A 446 1.83 2.41 12.25
C MET A 446 1.00 3.18 13.29
N THR A 447 -0.31 2.95 13.34
CA THR A 447 -1.18 3.56 14.34
C THR A 447 -1.23 2.73 15.62
N HIS A 448 -1.28 1.40 15.52
CA HIS A 448 -1.64 0.54 16.65
C HIS A 448 -0.56 -0.46 17.06
N SER A 449 0.29 -0.91 16.14
CA SER A 449 1.21 -2.02 16.42
C SER A 449 2.29 -1.63 17.42
N ASP A 450 2.85 -2.63 18.10
CA ASP A 450 3.89 -2.45 19.10
C ASP A 450 5.12 -3.34 18.83
N ASP A 451 6.07 -3.44 19.77
CA ASP A 451 7.31 -4.23 19.60
C ASP A 451 7.08 -5.74 19.73
N ALA A 452 5.92 -6.15 20.24
CA ALA A 452 5.53 -7.56 20.33
C ALA A 452 4.84 -8.06 19.06
N GLY A 453 4.33 -7.17 18.21
CA GLY A 453 3.75 -7.53 16.92
C GLY A 453 2.61 -6.62 16.47
N LEU A 454 1.80 -7.16 15.57
CA LEU A 454 0.63 -6.48 15.03
C LEU A 454 -0.42 -6.29 16.15
N VAL A 455 -1.13 -5.16 16.11
CA VAL A 455 -2.32 -4.90 16.92
C VAL A 455 -3.46 -4.53 15.98
N LEU A 456 -4.53 -5.32 15.98
CA LEU A 456 -5.66 -5.11 15.09
C LEU A 456 -6.90 -4.63 15.87
N PRO A 457 -7.56 -3.55 15.44
CA PRO A 457 -8.90 -3.23 15.86
C PRO A 457 -9.85 -4.41 15.58
N PRO A 458 -10.70 -4.82 16.54
CA PRO A 458 -11.60 -5.96 16.38
C PRO A 458 -12.51 -5.92 15.14
N LYS A 459 -12.90 -4.74 14.64
CA LYS A 459 -13.74 -4.65 13.44
C LYS A 459 -12.97 -5.03 12.16
N VAL A 460 -11.68 -4.72 12.06
CA VAL A 460 -10.83 -5.06 10.90
C VAL A 460 -10.05 -6.38 11.08
N ALA A 461 -10.04 -6.98 12.27
CA ALA A 461 -9.31 -8.23 12.49
C ALA A 461 -9.88 -9.41 11.67
N PRO A 462 -9.07 -10.16 10.89
CA PRO A 462 -9.54 -11.31 10.10
C PRO A 462 -10.15 -12.40 10.99
N ALA A 463 -9.48 -12.71 12.10
CA ALA A 463 -10.04 -13.42 13.24
C ALA A 463 -10.02 -12.46 14.45
N GLN A 464 -11.17 -12.28 15.09
CA GLN A 464 -11.32 -11.52 16.33
C GLN A 464 -10.90 -12.34 17.53
N VAL A 465 -11.20 -13.65 17.48
CA VAL A 465 -10.94 -14.59 18.56
C VAL A 465 -10.09 -15.74 18.06
N ILE A 466 -9.06 -16.12 18.82
CA ILE A 466 -8.38 -17.40 18.66
C ILE A 466 -8.66 -18.29 19.87
N ILE A 467 -9.16 -19.49 19.62
CA ILE A 467 -9.40 -20.48 20.66
C ILE A 467 -8.24 -21.47 20.64
N VAL A 468 -7.57 -21.62 21.77
CA VAL A 468 -6.43 -22.53 21.93
C VAL A 468 -6.80 -23.60 22.95
N PRO A 469 -7.25 -24.79 22.51
CA PRO A 469 -7.47 -25.92 23.39
C PRO A 469 -6.15 -26.42 23.96
N ILE A 470 -6.10 -26.63 25.27
CA ILE A 470 -4.99 -27.28 25.96
C ILE A 470 -5.30 -28.79 25.96
N PRO A 471 -4.45 -29.62 25.33
CA PRO A 471 -4.76 -31.03 25.16
C PRO A 471 -4.87 -31.75 26.52
N PRO A 472 -5.80 -32.71 26.66
CA PRO A 472 -5.85 -33.57 27.83
C PRO A 472 -4.62 -34.48 27.91
N LYS A 473 -4.47 -35.18 29.04
CA LYS A 473 -3.46 -36.24 29.16
C LYS A 473 -3.70 -37.31 28.08
N LYS A 474 -2.63 -37.96 27.63
CA LYS A 474 -2.74 -39.12 26.72
C LYS A 474 -3.66 -40.17 27.35
N ASP A 475 -4.52 -40.75 26.53
CA ASP A 475 -5.47 -41.83 26.88
C ASP A 475 -6.62 -41.45 27.83
N ASP A 476 -6.89 -40.15 28.00
CA ASP A 476 -8.02 -39.65 28.80
C ASP A 476 -9.25 -39.37 27.91
N ALA A 477 -9.96 -40.44 27.55
CA ALA A 477 -11.10 -40.38 26.63
C ALA A 477 -12.29 -39.57 27.18
N GLU A 478 -12.56 -39.67 28.48
CA GLU A 478 -13.67 -38.95 29.14
C GLU A 478 -13.41 -37.44 29.14
N THR A 479 -12.22 -37.01 29.53
CA THR A 479 -11.85 -35.58 29.49
C THR A 479 -11.84 -35.06 28.06
N LYS A 480 -11.38 -35.87 27.09
CA LYS A 480 -11.43 -35.48 25.68
C LYS A 480 -12.87 -35.25 25.22
N GLN A 481 -13.79 -36.14 25.57
CA GLN A 481 -15.20 -35.98 25.24
C GLN A 481 -15.81 -34.71 25.89
N ALA A 482 -15.49 -34.44 27.15
CA ALA A 482 -15.94 -33.22 27.83
C ALA A 482 -15.39 -31.95 27.17
N MET A 483 -14.11 -31.96 26.77
CA MET A 483 -13.48 -30.87 26.01
C MET A 483 -14.18 -30.64 24.67
N ASP A 484 -14.47 -31.70 23.91
CA ASP A 484 -15.14 -31.61 22.62
C ASP A 484 -16.55 -30.99 22.75
N ILE A 485 -17.30 -31.37 23.80
CA ILE A 485 -18.61 -30.77 24.11
C ILE A 485 -18.48 -29.28 24.42
N ALA A 486 -17.56 -28.90 25.31
CA ALA A 486 -17.34 -27.52 25.69
C ALA A 486 -16.88 -26.65 24.50
N MET A 487 -15.99 -27.19 23.65
CA MET A 487 -15.54 -26.54 22.42
C MET A 487 -16.69 -26.33 21.44
N ASN A 488 -17.55 -27.34 21.24
CA ASN A 488 -18.72 -27.22 20.38
C ASN A 488 -19.71 -26.16 20.90
N GLN A 489 -19.94 -26.11 22.21
CA GLN A 489 -20.80 -25.10 22.84
C GLN A 489 -20.22 -23.69 22.68
N LEU A 490 -18.93 -23.50 22.98
CA LEU A 490 -18.24 -22.21 22.87
C LEU A 490 -18.22 -21.71 21.43
N THR A 491 -17.85 -22.57 20.48
CA THR A 491 -17.80 -22.17 19.05
C THR A 491 -19.18 -21.88 18.48
N ALA A 492 -20.22 -22.62 18.91
CA ALA A 492 -21.59 -22.33 18.54
C ALA A 492 -22.08 -20.98 19.09
N SER A 493 -21.79 -20.66 20.35
CA SER A 493 -22.19 -19.39 20.96
C SER A 493 -21.45 -18.20 20.36
N LEU A 494 -20.15 -18.29 20.14
CA LEU A 494 -19.36 -17.26 19.45
C LEU A 494 -19.89 -17.01 18.01
N LYS A 495 -20.26 -18.09 17.31
CA LYS A 495 -20.84 -17.97 15.96
C LYS A 495 -22.22 -17.30 16.00
N ALA A 496 -23.05 -17.60 17.00
CA ALA A 496 -24.37 -16.98 17.15
C ALA A 496 -24.28 -15.47 17.39
N GLU A 497 -23.23 -15.01 18.08
CA GLU A 497 -22.90 -13.58 18.26
C GLU A 497 -22.27 -12.93 17.00
N GLY A 498 -22.06 -13.70 15.92
CA GLY A 498 -21.43 -13.21 14.70
C GLY A 498 -19.92 -12.95 14.82
N LEU A 499 -19.28 -13.48 15.87
CA LEU A 499 -17.84 -13.32 16.07
C LEU A 499 -17.05 -14.20 15.11
N ARG A 500 -15.93 -13.65 14.63
CA ARG A 500 -15.04 -14.32 13.72
C ARG A 500 -13.92 -14.95 14.50
N PHE A 501 -13.86 -16.27 14.50
CA PHE A 501 -12.88 -16.99 15.30
C PHE A 501 -12.14 -18.07 14.50
N LYS A 502 -10.99 -18.47 15.04
CA LYS A 502 -10.26 -19.66 14.63
C LYS A 502 -10.05 -20.56 15.84
N VAL A 503 -9.89 -21.85 15.59
CA VAL A 503 -9.44 -22.83 16.59
C VAL A 503 -8.05 -23.29 16.16
N ASP A 504 -7.08 -23.26 17.09
CA ASP A 504 -5.74 -23.80 16.86
C ASP A 504 -5.54 -25.09 17.65
N ASP A 505 -5.97 -26.19 17.04
CA ASP A 505 -5.91 -27.54 17.57
C ASP A 505 -4.64 -28.31 17.14
N ARG A 506 -3.65 -27.65 16.52
CA ARG A 506 -2.38 -28.28 16.11
C ARG A 506 -1.69 -28.92 17.30
N ASP A 507 -1.75 -30.24 17.43
CA ASP A 507 -1.25 -31.00 18.58
C ASP A 507 0.29 -31.07 18.65
N PHE A 508 0.95 -30.94 17.49
CA PHE A 508 2.41 -30.90 17.37
C PHE A 508 3.03 -29.55 17.79
N VAL A 509 2.22 -28.52 18.05
CA VAL A 509 2.69 -27.20 18.50
C VAL A 509 2.34 -27.00 19.98
N ARG A 510 3.33 -26.62 20.79
CA ARG A 510 3.10 -26.30 22.21
C ARG A 510 2.21 -25.08 22.35
N SER A 511 1.29 -25.08 23.32
CA SER A 511 0.33 -23.97 23.54
C SER A 511 1.01 -22.60 23.66
N GLY A 512 2.14 -22.51 24.37
CA GLY A 512 2.90 -21.25 24.47
C GLY A 512 3.41 -20.70 23.13
N ALA A 513 3.78 -21.57 22.19
CA ALA A 513 4.17 -21.14 20.85
C ALA A 513 2.96 -20.66 20.04
N LYS A 514 1.79 -21.30 20.21
CA LYS A 514 0.53 -20.83 19.61
C LYS A 514 0.15 -19.45 20.16
N PHE A 515 0.25 -19.26 21.48
CA PHE A 515 -0.03 -18.00 22.15
C PHE A 515 0.76 -16.86 21.52
N PHE A 516 2.08 -17.04 21.44
CA PHE A 516 2.99 -16.07 20.82
C PHE A 516 2.67 -15.83 19.34
N GLU A 517 2.42 -16.88 18.54
CA GLU A 517 2.10 -16.73 17.11
C GLU A 517 0.87 -15.85 16.89
N TRP A 518 -0.21 -16.08 17.64
CA TRP A 518 -1.48 -15.38 17.44
C TRP A 518 -1.51 -13.98 18.06
N GLU A 519 -0.84 -13.78 19.20
CA GLU A 519 -0.62 -12.43 19.75
C GLU A 519 0.23 -11.59 18.77
N ARG A 520 1.29 -12.18 18.21
CA ARG A 520 2.16 -11.52 17.22
C ARG A 520 1.41 -11.19 15.93
N LYS A 521 0.50 -12.06 15.48
CA LYS A 521 -0.41 -11.82 14.34
C LYS A 521 -1.54 -10.83 14.65
N GLY A 522 -1.63 -10.32 15.88
CA GLY A 522 -2.57 -9.30 16.29
C GLY A 522 -4.01 -9.76 16.43
N VAL A 523 -4.25 -11.04 16.73
CA VAL A 523 -5.61 -11.49 17.05
C VAL A 523 -6.07 -10.80 18.35
N PRO A 524 -7.19 -10.06 18.34
CA PRO A 524 -7.61 -9.23 19.48
C PRO A 524 -7.81 -9.99 20.80
N LEU A 525 -8.43 -11.17 20.74
CA LEU A 525 -8.75 -11.97 21.92
C LEU A 525 -8.26 -13.41 21.74
N ARG A 526 -7.49 -13.91 22.70
CA ARG A 526 -7.24 -15.34 22.87
C ARG A 526 -8.15 -15.92 23.96
N ILE A 527 -8.79 -17.05 23.66
CA ILE A 527 -9.50 -17.89 24.63
C ILE A 527 -8.72 -19.19 24.82
N GLU A 528 -8.30 -19.45 26.05
CA GLU A 528 -7.66 -20.69 26.48
C GLU A 528 -8.72 -21.58 27.15
N ILE A 529 -8.72 -22.87 26.81
CA ILE A 529 -9.62 -23.84 27.41
C ILE A 529 -8.89 -25.17 27.59
N GLY A 530 -8.84 -25.66 28.82
CA GLY A 530 -8.24 -26.94 29.15
C GLY A 530 -9.10 -27.81 30.07
N PRO A 531 -8.62 -29.03 30.40
CA PRO A 531 -9.35 -29.98 31.25
C PRO A 531 -9.78 -29.46 32.61
N ARG A 532 -8.99 -28.54 33.21
CA ARG A 532 -9.34 -27.91 34.49
C ARG A 532 -10.47 -26.92 34.32
N ASP A 533 -10.45 -26.16 33.22
CA ASP A 533 -11.40 -25.08 32.96
C ASP A 533 -12.77 -25.66 32.62
N VAL A 534 -12.81 -26.72 31.80
CA VAL A 534 -14.05 -27.45 31.49
C VAL A 534 -14.69 -28.05 32.74
N ARG A 535 -13.92 -28.64 33.66
CA ARG A 535 -14.45 -29.16 34.93
C ARG A 535 -15.05 -28.07 35.82
N ASN A 536 -14.53 -26.85 35.72
CA ASN A 536 -15.02 -25.69 36.47
C ASN A 536 -16.05 -24.87 35.67
N ASN A 537 -16.42 -25.30 34.46
CA ASN A 537 -17.30 -24.60 33.53
C ASN A 537 -16.85 -23.15 33.19
N VAL A 538 -15.54 -22.95 33.03
CA VAL A 538 -14.92 -21.66 32.71
C VAL A 538 -13.97 -21.76 31.51
N CYS A 539 -13.53 -20.61 31.00
CA CYS A 539 -12.42 -20.44 30.07
C CYS A 539 -11.59 -19.21 30.45
N VAL A 540 -10.39 -19.06 29.89
CA VAL A 540 -9.50 -17.94 30.21
C VAL A 540 -9.34 -17.02 29.01
N PHE A 541 -9.59 -15.74 29.20
CA PHE A 541 -9.44 -14.68 28.20
C PHE A 541 -8.10 -13.96 28.37
N LYS A 542 -7.46 -13.62 27.25
CA LYS A 542 -6.33 -12.70 27.18
C LYS A 542 -6.50 -11.77 25.98
N TYR A 543 -6.59 -10.48 26.24
CA TYR A 543 -6.67 -9.45 25.19
C TYR A 543 -5.27 -9.06 24.71
N ARG A 544 -5.17 -8.69 23.43
CA ARG A 544 -3.92 -8.26 22.80
C ARG A 544 -3.54 -6.82 23.12
N ALA A 545 -4.52 -5.95 23.28
CA ALA A 545 -4.36 -4.53 23.60
C ALA A 545 -5.64 -3.99 24.28
N GLY A 546 -5.64 -2.71 24.64
CA GLY A 546 -6.70 -2.06 25.42
C GLY A 546 -6.47 -2.20 26.93
N GLU A 547 -7.43 -1.74 27.73
CA GLU A 547 -7.26 -1.69 29.20
C GLU A 547 -7.06 -3.09 29.82
N ASN A 548 -7.62 -4.13 29.20
CA ASN A 548 -7.53 -5.52 29.67
C ASN A 548 -6.29 -6.27 29.14
N ALA A 549 -5.33 -5.58 28.52
CA ALA A 549 -4.20 -6.22 27.84
C ALA A 549 -3.25 -6.94 28.79
N ASP A 550 -3.10 -6.50 30.04
CA ASP A 550 -2.09 -7.03 30.97
C ASP A 550 -2.57 -8.26 31.76
N GLU A 551 -3.88 -8.43 31.91
CA GLU A 551 -4.46 -9.45 32.79
C GLU A 551 -5.09 -10.62 32.03
N LYS A 552 -5.13 -11.77 32.69
CA LYS A 552 -5.93 -12.92 32.26
C LYS A 552 -7.24 -12.94 33.02
N GLN A 553 -8.36 -13.09 32.32
CA GLN A 553 -9.68 -13.10 32.93
C GLN A 553 -10.29 -14.50 32.88
N THR A 554 -10.79 -15.00 34.00
CA THR A 554 -11.53 -16.27 34.04
C THR A 554 -13.01 -15.98 33.84
N ILE A 555 -13.59 -16.53 32.77
CA ILE A 555 -14.96 -16.25 32.34
C ILE A 555 -15.78 -17.55 32.35
N PRO A 556 -17.01 -17.57 32.90
CA PRO A 556 -17.90 -18.72 32.76
C PRO A 556 -18.16 -19.06 31.28
N LEU A 557 -18.16 -20.35 30.92
CA LEU A 557 -18.38 -20.78 29.53
C LEU A 557 -19.72 -20.31 28.97
N SER A 558 -20.74 -20.21 29.83
CA SER A 558 -22.07 -19.70 29.48
C SER A 558 -22.08 -18.21 29.11
N GLU A 559 -21.10 -17.44 29.59
CA GLU A 559 -21.00 -16.00 29.38
C GLU A 559 -19.91 -15.63 28.35
N ALA A 560 -19.09 -16.59 27.93
CA ALA A 560 -17.92 -16.35 27.10
C ALA A 560 -18.24 -15.56 25.81
N ALA A 561 -19.34 -15.88 25.11
CA ALA A 561 -19.67 -15.19 23.88
C ALA A 561 -20.07 -13.72 24.12
N ALA A 562 -20.94 -13.46 25.11
CA ALA A 562 -21.35 -12.10 25.48
C ALA A 562 -20.16 -11.26 25.98
N SER A 563 -19.32 -11.84 26.84
CA SER A 563 -18.10 -11.19 27.36
C SER A 563 -17.08 -10.91 26.26
N ALA A 564 -16.92 -11.82 25.29
CA ALA A 564 -16.05 -11.59 24.13
C ALA A 564 -16.57 -10.44 23.27
N THR A 565 -17.88 -10.40 22.96
CA THR A 565 -18.49 -9.30 22.20
C THR A 565 -18.30 -7.95 22.90
N ALA A 566 -18.58 -7.89 24.21
CA ALA A 566 -18.43 -6.67 25.00
C ALA A 566 -16.97 -6.20 25.09
N GLY A 567 -16.04 -7.11 25.38
CA GLY A 567 -14.62 -6.76 25.51
C GLY A 567 -13.97 -6.38 24.19
N LEU A 568 -14.34 -7.02 23.07
CA LEU A 568 -13.91 -6.60 21.73
C LEU A 568 -14.45 -5.22 21.36
N LYS A 569 -15.68 -4.89 21.75
CA LYS A 569 -16.22 -3.54 21.56
C LYS A 569 -15.44 -2.51 22.39
N SER A 570 -15.12 -2.83 23.65
CA SER A 570 -14.29 -1.98 24.52
C SER A 570 -12.91 -1.76 23.90
N MET A 571 -12.23 -2.82 23.50
CA MET A 571 -10.90 -2.74 22.88
C MET A 571 -10.89 -1.87 21.61
N GLN A 572 -11.93 -1.93 20.78
CA GLN A 572 -12.05 -1.03 19.62
C GLN A 572 -12.10 0.45 20.06
N GLN A 573 -12.84 0.75 21.12
CA GLN A 573 -12.96 2.10 21.66
C GLN A 573 -11.64 2.57 22.29
N ASP A 574 -11.00 1.72 23.10
CA ASP A 574 -9.73 2.03 23.76
C ASP A 574 -8.65 2.38 22.74
N LEU A 575 -8.55 1.60 21.65
CA LEU A 575 -7.60 1.87 20.56
C LEU A 575 -7.87 3.22 19.88
N LEU A 576 -9.14 3.54 19.63
CA LEU A 576 -9.52 4.81 19.01
C LEU A 576 -9.20 6.00 19.94
N GLU A 577 -9.55 5.91 21.22
CA GLU A 577 -9.28 6.99 22.17
C GLU A 577 -7.80 7.20 22.43
N ALA A 578 -7.01 6.13 22.53
CA ALA A 578 -5.54 6.23 22.61
C ALA A 578 -4.95 6.91 21.36
N ALA A 579 -5.45 6.57 20.16
CA ALA A 579 -5.01 7.20 18.93
C ALA A 579 -5.47 8.67 18.83
N LYS A 580 -6.67 9.02 19.30
CA LYS A 580 -7.18 10.41 19.35
C LYS A 580 -6.38 11.27 20.30
N ALA A 581 -6.06 10.74 21.47
CA ALA A 581 -5.18 11.41 22.44
C ALA A 581 -3.81 11.69 21.81
N ARG A 582 -3.23 10.72 21.10
CA ARG A 582 -1.96 10.91 20.37
C ARG A 582 -2.05 11.99 19.29
N LEU A 583 -3.10 11.98 18.47
CA LEU A 583 -3.31 13.00 17.43
C LEU A 583 -3.42 14.39 18.07
N THR A 584 -4.25 14.52 19.10
CA THR A 584 -4.49 15.80 19.79
C THR A 584 -3.21 16.32 20.44
N ASN A 585 -2.50 15.47 21.19
CA ASN A 585 -1.24 15.83 21.84
C ASN A 585 -0.09 16.06 20.85
N GLY A 586 -0.18 15.47 19.65
CA GLY A 586 0.78 15.59 18.58
C GLY A 586 0.60 16.83 17.70
N ILE A 587 -0.48 17.59 17.87
CA ILE A 587 -0.71 18.87 17.20
C ILE A 587 -0.27 20.01 18.11
N THR A 588 0.74 20.76 17.70
CA THR A 588 1.19 21.99 18.36
C THR A 588 0.42 23.18 17.79
N THR A 589 -0.18 24.00 18.65
CA THR A 589 -0.76 25.29 18.29
C THR A 589 0.10 26.44 18.82
N ASP A 590 -0.18 27.67 18.36
CA ASP A 590 0.38 28.91 18.92
C ASP A 590 1.93 28.92 18.98
N THR A 591 2.55 28.44 17.90
CA THR A 591 4.02 28.40 17.75
C THR A 591 4.49 29.37 16.67
N THR A 592 5.74 29.81 16.80
CA THR A 592 6.44 30.60 15.77
C THR A 592 7.13 29.70 14.74
N TYR A 593 7.48 30.26 13.59
CA TYR A 593 8.25 29.52 12.58
C TYR A 593 9.57 28.98 13.12
N GLU A 594 10.29 29.79 13.90
CA GLU A 594 11.60 29.43 14.47
C GLU A 594 11.52 28.28 15.46
N GLU A 595 10.46 28.23 16.28
CA GLU A 595 10.20 27.11 17.19
C GLU A 595 9.86 25.84 16.42
N MET A 596 9.00 25.92 15.39
CA MET A 596 8.69 24.78 14.52
C MET A 596 9.95 24.25 13.82
N ARG A 597 10.77 25.14 13.25
CA ARG A 597 12.02 24.76 12.58
C ARG A 597 12.96 24.05 13.55
N THR A 598 13.21 24.66 14.70
CA THR A 598 14.08 24.09 15.76
C THR A 598 13.59 22.72 16.19
N PHE A 599 12.27 22.56 16.34
CA PHE A 599 11.66 21.28 16.71
C PHE A 599 11.91 20.20 15.65
N LEU A 600 11.66 20.51 14.38
CA LEU A 600 11.81 19.57 13.27
C LEU A 600 13.28 19.20 13.03
N GLU A 601 14.21 20.13 13.18
CA GLU A 601 15.65 19.86 13.10
C GLU A 601 16.12 18.92 14.22
N ALA A 602 15.66 19.15 15.45
CA ALA A 602 15.95 18.25 16.58
C ALA A 602 15.39 16.84 16.37
N ASP A 603 14.17 16.74 15.81
CA ASP A 603 13.54 15.46 15.46
C ASP A 603 14.30 14.69 14.38
N GLU A 604 15.00 15.38 13.45
CA GLU A 604 15.89 14.69 12.49
C GLU A 604 17.10 14.03 13.16
N ALA A 605 17.54 14.58 14.29
CA ALA A 605 18.64 14.03 15.08
C ALA A 605 18.19 12.98 16.12
N SER A 606 16.89 12.88 16.40
CA SER A 606 16.35 11.95 17.39
C SER A 606 15.62 10.76 16.76
N GLU A 607 15.95 9.56 17.23
CA GLU A 607 15.09 8.40 17.07
C GLU A 607 13.79 8.63 17.88
N TYR A 608 12.68 8.89 17.18
CA TYR A 608 11.35 8.40 17.58
C TYR A 608 10.53 9.06 18.70
N SER A 609 10.58 10.39 18.89
CA SER A 609 9.52 11.04 19.69
C SER A 609 9.38 12.54 19.44
N GLY A 610 8.42 12.94 18.60
CA GLY A 610 8.11 14.35 18.41
C GLY A 610 6.64 14.70 18.22
N LYS A 611 6.25 15.91 18.63
CA LYS A 611 5.01 16.58 18.21
C LYS A 611 5.06 16.70 16.69
N GLY A 612 4.19 15.94 16.02
CA GLY A 612 4.33 15.68 14.60
C GLY A 612 3.75 16.75 13.68
N LEU A 613 2.80 17.53 14.21
CA LEU A 613 1.97 18.44 13.42
C LEU A 613 1.93 19.83 14.07
N PHE A 614 1.79 20.84 13.24
CA PHE A 614 1.77 22.24 13.64
C PHE A 614 0.57 22.94 13.01
N LEU A 615 -0.38 23.38 13.83
CA LEU A 615 -1.54 24.14 13.37
C LEU A 615 -1.27 25.63 13.55
N VAL A 616 -0.97 26.32 12.45
CA VAL A 616 -0.45 27.70 12.46
C VAL A 616 -1.26 28.61 11.53
N PRO A 617 -1.36 29.91 11.83
CA PRO A 617 -1.97 30.88 10.91
C PRO A 617 -1.08 31.04 9.68
N TRP A 618 -1.68 30.98 8.49
CA TRP A 618 -0.98 30.93 7.22
C TRP A 618 -1.57 31.86 6.17
N LYS A 619 -0.68 32.55 5.45
CA LYS A 619 -1.01 33.25 4.20
C LYS A 619 -0.71 32.29 3.05
N CYS A 620 -1.75 31.89 2.31
CA CYS A 620 -1.62 31.01 1.15
C CYS A 620 -0.66 31.59 0.10
N ASP A 621 0.56 31.06 0.08
CA ASP A 621 1.67 31.53 -0.76
C ASP A 621 2.60 30.35 -1.11
N ALA A 622 2.69 30.01 -2.40
CA ALA A 622 3.42 28.83 -2.86
C ALA A 622 4.95 28.99 -2.74
N GLU A 623 5.47 30.22 -2.84
CA GLU A 623 6.90 30.48 -2.70
C GLU A 623 7.35 30.23 -1.26
N ASN A 624 6.60 30.72 -0.29
CA ASN A 624 6.87 30.49 1.13
C ASN A 624 6.66 29.02 1.52
N GLU A 625 5.66 28.33 0.94
CA GLU A 625 5.48 26.88 1.13
C GLU A 625 6.72 26.09 0.67
N ASN A 626 7.28 26.44 -0.49
CA ASN A 626 8.50 25.83 -1.01
C ASN A 626 9.73 26.16 -0.15
N LYS A 627 9.88 27.40 0.33
CA LYS A 627 10.98 27.77 1.24
C LYS A 627 10.94 26.97 2.53
N ILE A 628 9.78 26.86 3.18
CA ILE A 628 9.61 26.04 4.39
C ILE A 628 9.99 24.57 4.12
N LYS A 629 9.58 24.03 2.97
CA LYS A 629 9.94 22.66 2.56
C LYS A 629 11.45 22.48 2.39
N GLU A 630 12.13 23.43 1.79
CA GLU A 630 13.60 23.41 1.63
C GLU A 630 14.33 23.56 2.97
N GLU A 631 13.84 24.44 3.85
CA GLU A 631 14.46 24.75 5.14
C GLU A 631 14.29 23.63 6.18
N CYS A 632 13.09 23.03 6.30
CA CYS A 632 12.80 22.07 7.38
C CYS A 632 12.13 20.77 6.95
N LYS A 633 11.93 20.55 5.64
CA LYS A 633 11.26 19.37 5.05
C LYS A 633 9.78 19.20 5.45
N ALA A 634 9.20 20.15 6.17
CA ALA A 634 7.76 20.16 6.44
C ALA A 634 6.99 20.64 5.20
N THR A 635 5.79 20.11 5.03
CA THR A 635 4.86 20.51 3.98
C THR A 635 3.51 20.83 4.60
N ILE A 636 2.68 21.60 3.89
CA ILE A 636 1.29 21.76 4.28
C ILE A 636 0.59 20.42 4.06
N ARG A 637 0.06 19.86 5.14
CA ARG A 637 -0.73 18.63 5.10
C ARG A 637 -2.13 18.94 4.62
N CYS A 638 -2.78 19.93 5.24
CA CYS A 638 -4.05 20.47 4.78
C CYS A 638 -4.37 21.79 5.49
N TYR A 639 -5.41 22.47 5.03
CA TYR A 639 -6.18 23.47 5.75
C TYR A 639 -7.34 22.74 6.45
N PRO A 640 -7.29 22.51 7.78
CA PRO A 640 -8.32 21.75 8.46
C PRO A 640 -9.70 22.41 8.35
N LEU A 641 -10.73 21.63 8.02
CA LEU A 641 -12.07 22.16 7.75
C LEU A 641 -12.63 22.87 8.98
N ASP A 642 -12.58 22.24 10.15
CA ASP A 642 -13.22 22.75 11.36
C ASP A 642 -12.56 24.05 11.85
N ALA A 643 -11.22 24.10 11.86
CA ALA A 643 -10.47 25.29 12.24
C ALA A 643 -10.75 26.51 11.34
N ASN A 644 -10.91 26.27 10.03
CA ASN A 644 -11.17 27.34 9.08
C ASN A 644 -12.64 27.76 9.05
N LYS A 645 -13.60 26.82 9.22
CA LYS A 645 -15.02 27.13 9.39
C LYS A 645 -15.29 28.00 10.63
N GLN A 646 -14.55 27.78 11.71
CA GLN A 646 -14.61 28.60 12.93
C GLN A 646 -13.93 29.97 12.80
N GLY A 647 -13.26 30.24 11.67
CA GLY A 647 -12.58 31.52 11.45
C GLY A 647 -11.33 31.72 12.32
N LEU A 648 -10.67 30.66 12.79
CA LEU A 648 -9.53 30.76 13.73
C LEU A 648 -8.31 31.52 13.18
N HIS A 649 -8.25 31.77 11.87
CA HIS A 649 -7.21 32.58 11.23
C HIS A 649 -7.51 34.08 11.27
N GLN A 650 -8.76 34.49 11.50
CA GLN A 650 -9.19 35.89 11.42
C GLN A 650 -8.45 36.74 12.46
N GLY A 651 -7.92 37.88 12.03
CA GLY A 651 -7.14 38.79 12.88
C GLY A 651 -5.73 38.30 13.22
N LYS A 652 -5.30 37.11 12.75
CA LYS A 652 -3.94 36.59 12.96
C LYS A 652 -3.02 36.93 11.80
N LYS A 653 -1.71 36.98 12.09
CA LYS A 653 -0.65 37.11 11.07
C LYS A 653 -0.08 35.74 10.72
N CYS A 654 0.26 35.56 9.46
CA CYS A 654 0.99 34.41 8.94
C CYS A 654 2.26 34.18 9.75
N PHE A 655 2.43 32.97 10.30
CA PHE A 655 3.54 32.62 11.18
C PHE A 655 4.92 32.71 10.53
N TYR A 656 4.98 32.71 9.19
CA TYR A 656 6.21 32.84 8.39
C TYR A 656 6.39 34.27 7.86
N SER A 657 5.40 34.79 7.11
CA SER A 657 5.58 36.05 6.37
C SER A 657 5.15 37.32 7.11
N GLY A 658 4.44 37.20 8.24
CA GLY A 658 3.89 38.35 8.98
C GLY A 658 2.70 39.07 8.30
N HIS A 659 2.30 38.68 7.09
CA HIS A 659 1.10 39.18 6.42
C HIS A 659 -0.18 38.66 7.06
N ASP A 660 -1.34 39.20 6.72
CA ASP A 660 -2.62 38.69 7.23
C ASP A 660 -2.84 37.22 6.84
N ALA A 661 -3.19 36.40 7.83
CA ALA A 661 -3.47 34.99 7.61
C ALA A 661 -4.78 34.82 6.84
N THR A 662 -4.76 33.93 5.86
CA THR A 662 -5.94 33.52 5.07
C THR A 662 -6.55 32.22 5.57
N HIS A 663 -5.75 31.39 6.23
CA HIS A 663 -6.13 30.04 6.67
C HIS A 663 -5.43 29.71 7.98
N MET A 664 -5.99 28.75 8.71
CA MET A 664 -5.20 27.90 9.58
C MET A 664 -4.67 26.74 8.74
N ALA A 665 -3.37 26.51 8.78
CA ALA A 665 -2.70 25.43 8.05
C ALA A 665 -2.05 24.45 9.01
N LEU A 666 -2.19 23.16 8.68
CA LEU A 666 -1.56 22.06 9.38
C LEU A 666 -0.26 21.70 8.64
N PHE A 667 0.88 22.00 9.22
CA PHE A 667 2.20 21.62 8.72
C PHE A 667 2.71 20.36 9.41
N GLY A 668 3.55 19.60 8.72
CA GLY A 668 4.26 18.47 9.31
C GLY A 668 5.16 17.73 8.31
N ARG A 669 5.98 16.83 8.82
CA ARG A 669 6.68 15.82 8.01
C ARG A 669 5.71 14.75 7.57
N ALA A 670 5.99 14.12 6.43
CA ALA A 670 5.08 13.13 5.86
C ALA A 670 5.80 12.02 5.10
N PHE A 671 5.08 10.92 4.90
CA PHE A 671 5.50 9.73 4.17
C PHE A 671 5.27 9.81 2.65
#